data_AF-A0A3M1J3E6-F1
#
_entry.id   AF-A0A3M1J3E6-F1
#
_cell.length_a   1.000
_cell.length_b   1.000
_cell.length_c   1.000
_cell.angle_alpha   90.00
_cell.angle_beta   90.00
_cell.angle_gamma   90.00
#
_symmetry.space_group_name_H-M   'P 1'
#
loop_
_entity.id
_entity.type
_entity.pdbx_description
1 polymer ?
#
loop_
_entity_poly.entity_id
_entity_poly.type
_entity_poly.pdbx_seq_one_letter_code
_entity_poly.pdbx_strand_id
1 'polypeptide(L)'
;MLCILVLDTVKHQNAKFVFIILNLVTYLKRRRLRADLRLFCRQFVLFFFLGCTALLAQDYYLEIDFPEDAGAACGDLCIPSISYTDEGCAMLLVNRDTARFNASSDECYKLAITFDLIDWCLWDGEYAGALIRRRTEDEDDPLAIDRAVDRSERPVLRLQGPNVANLTLTLDRRHNDQRNSTCGNTDDGSRLPDNDTNYPTNDNDSYRGDLYAGRWRYTQFVKVYDNLPPVVDVPAYGGPTDACPHLTTRQFGDVFGSCETEVSLTFSATDACDLLDDSADDVVILSAELDEYALDANGDGQIDANEFNSERDASGFITTLATGDYRFAGTFPLMQPDQLDQYHTLRVQLGDGCGNQTSVYLPFQVVDCKGPAPSCINGLTVTLHQRPEPDDVDNDGMTDFCINLVYASHFEASPVYDCTGQGPESNAENADLLQVYKYAIYTEEQANQTGFVPQPGQDSLFVTENMDETTFVRVYAFDEVGNYDYCSIYIQVESYYECEPYLGGNLSGFVGTENEVAIEGVQVALSGGLFDYQETTVEGTYLLGDLVIGSDYTITPSLNEDIDNGVTTFDIVLINKHILGTDTLESPYAMIAADVNHSESITIRDIIQMRRVILGIDTAFVNNTSWRFVPENYEFPDPLNPWTEEFPEVGNVNDLIGTEEVNFVGIKVGDVNNSVRANSQQE
;
A
#
# COMPACT_ATOMS: atom_id res chain seq x y z
N MET A 1 34.10 52.05 -50.23
CA MET A 1 35.51 52.49 -50.36
C MET A 1 35.86 53.67 -49.44
N LEU A 2 34.90 54.37 -48.82
CA LEU A 2 35.17 55.26 -47.66
C LEU A 2 35.26 54.51 -46.30
N CYS A 3 34.79 53.26 -46.22
CA CYS A 3 34.86 52.46 -44.98
C CYS A 3 36.25 51.89 -44.64
N ILE A 4 37.22 51.94 -45.55
CA ILE A 4 38.57 51.37 -45.31
C ILE A 4 39.53 52.41 -44.70
N LEU A 5 39.25 53.71 -44.85
CA LEU A 5 40.10 54.78 -44.32
C LEU A 5 39.84 55.14 -42.84
N VAL A 6 38.71 54.73 -42.27
CA VAL A 6 38.42 54.92 -40.82
C VAL A 6 38.95 53.74 -39.98
N LEU A 7 39.39 52.66 -40.61
CA LEU A 7 39.93 51.47 -39.94
C LEU A 7 41.45 51.53 -39.67
N ASP A 8 42.19 52.49 -40.24
CA ASP A 8 43.62 52.64 -39.97
C ASP A 8 43.93 53.56 -38.78
N THR A 9 42.99 54.38 -38.30
CA THR A 9 43.18 55.24 -37.11
C THR A 9 42.76 54.59 -35.79
N VAL A 10 42.07 53.45 -35.82
CA VAL A 10 41.68 52.67 -34.60
C VAL A 10 42.64 51.49 -34.35
N LYS A 11 43.75 51.42 -35.08
CA LYS A 11 44.70 50.30 -35.00
C LYS A 11 45.58 50.30 -33.75
N HIS A 12 45.51 51.33 -32.90
CA HIS A 12 46.43 51.47 -31.78
C HIS A 12 45.83 51.42 -30.36
N GLN A 13 44.52 51.26 -30.16
CA GLN A 13 44.00 50.98 -28.83
C GLN A 13 42.89 49.90 -28.84
N ASN A 14 43.15 48.83 -28.09
CA ASN A 14 42.23 47.77 -27.65
C ASN A 14 41.79 46.66 -28.65
N ALA A 15 42.63 45.62 -28.75
CA ALA A 15 42.36 44.38 -29.48
C ALA A 15 41.25 43.47 -28.89
N LYS A 16 40.71 43.75 -27.69
CA LYS A 16 39.65 42.92 -27.06
C LYS A 16 38.22 43.33 -27.46
N PHE A 17 37.98 44.61 -27.75
CA PHE A 17 36.64 45.11 -28.11
C PHE A 17 36.25 44.76 -29.56
N VAL A 18 37.24 44.70 -30.45
CA VAL A 18 37.09 44.24 -31.84
C VAL A 18 36.65 42.77 -31.90
N PHE A 19 37.01 41.94 -30.91
CA PHE A 19 36.70 40.51 -30.88
C PHE A 19 35.23 40.21 -30.52
N ILE A 20 34.61 41.02 -29.66
CA ILE A 20 33.19 40.87 -29.28
C ILE A 20 32.29 41.32 -30.43
N ILE A 21 32.64 42.42 -31.09
CA ILE A 21 31.90 42.94 -32.26
C ILE A 21 32.03 41.98 -33.47
N LEU A 22 33.22 41.42 -33.72
CA LEU A 22 33.39 40.40 -34.76
C LEU A 22 32.60 39.12 -34.43
N ASN A 23 32.53 38.68 -33.17
CA ASN A 23 31.76 37.49 -32.80
C ASN A 23 30.24 37.73 -32.89
N LEU A 24 29.74 38.90 -32.50
CA LEU A 24 28.32 39.26 -32.65
C LEU A 24 27.93 39.37 -34.13
N VAL A 25 28.79 39.95 -34.97
CA VAL A 25 28.60 40.03 -36.43
C VAL A 25 28.68 38.64 -37.09
N THR A 26 29.51 37.74 -36.55
CA THR A 26 29.63 36.35 -37.05
C THR A 26 28.44 35.48 -36.59
N TYR A 27 27.94 35.71 -35.37
CA TYR A 27 26.74 35.09 -34.81
C TYR A 27 25.48 35.51 -35.59
N LEU A 28 25.34 36.80 -35.89
CA LEU A 28 24.22 37.34 -36.68
C LEU A 28 24.30 36.94 -38.17
N LYS A 29 25.50 36.74 -38.73
CA LYS A 29 25.68 36.16 -40.08
C LYS A 29 25.23 34.71 -40.19
N ARG A 30 25.32 33.90 -39.12
CA ARG A 30 24.90 32.49 -39.12
C ARG A 30 23.38 32.30 -39.13
N ARG A 31 22.58 33.28 -38.67
CA ARG A 31 21.10 33.18 -38.57
C ARG A 31 20.28 33.76 -39.74
N ARG A 32 20.88 34.15 -40.87
CA ARG A 32 20.18 34.58 -42.12
C ARG A 32 19.06 35.64 -41.96
N LEU A 33 19.08 36.48 -40.92
CA LEU A 33 18.20 37.66 -40.85
C LEU A 33 18.84 38.80 -41.66
N ARG A 34 18.40 38.95 -42.92
CA ARG A 34 18.99 39.89 -43.91
C ARG A 34 18.22 41.20 -44.09
N ALA A 35 17.18 41.47 -43.31
CA ALA A 35 16.57 42.79 -43.25
C ALA A 35 17.05 43.51 -41.99
N ASP A 36 17.20 44.83 -42.04
CA ASP A 36 17.49 45.76 -40.94
C ASP A 36 18.93 46.00 -40.46
N LEU A 37 19.97 45.39 -41.04
CA LEU A 37 21.35 45.80 -40.69
C LEU A 37 21.72 47.22 -41.21
N ARG A 38 21.07 47.69 -42.28
CA ARG A 38 21.31 49.02 -42.87
C ARG A 38 20.56 50.15 -42.17
N LEU A 39 19.45 49.84 -41.48
CA LEU A 39 18.69 50.82 -40.72
C LEU A 39 19.35 51.03 -39.35
N PHE A 40 19.70 49.92 -38.67
CA PHE A 40 20.36 49.96 -37.36
C PHE A 40 21.71 50.67 -37.39
N CYS A 41 22.56 50.38 -38.38
CA CYS A 41 23.89 51.01 -38.49
C CYS A 41 23.82 52.50 -38.88
N ARG A 42 22.74 52.93 -39.57
CA ARG A 42 22.51 54.34 -39.90
C ARG A 42 21.95 55.13 -38.72
N GLN A 43 21.20 54.48 -37.84
CA GLN A 43 20.62 55.08 -36.63
C GLN A 43 21.62 55.12 -35.45
N PHE A 44 22.46 54.09 -35.31
CA PHE A 44 23.51 54.01 -34.27
C PHE A 44 24.68 54.97 -34.54
N VAL A 45 25.11 55.11 -35.81
CA VAL A 45 26.17 56.04 -36.19
C VAL A 45 25.67 57.49 -36.23
N LEU A 46 24.38 57.73 -36.54
CA LEU A 46 23.79 59.06 -36.36
C LEU A 46 23.69 59.43 -34.87
N PHE A 47 23.32 58.51 -33.97
CA PHE A 47 23.27 58.82 -32.53
C PHE A 47 24.65 59.17 -31.97
N PHE A 48 25.71 58.45 -32.36
CA PHE A 48 27.07 58.70 -31.90
C PHE A 48 27.69 59.99 -32.45
N PHE A 49 27.34 60.43 -33.67
CA PHE A 49 27.90 61.65 -34.26
C PHE A 49 27.02 62.91 -34.09
N LEU A 50 25.70 62.79 -33.95
CA LEU A 50 24.82 63.94 -33.63
C LEU A 50 24.73 64.23 -32.13
N GLY A 51 25.06 63.27 -31.25
CA GLY A 51 25.16 63.52 -29.81
C GLY A 51 26.40 64.32 -29.38
N CYS A 52 27.42 64.42 -30.24
CA CYS A 52 28.68 65.09 -29.91
C CYS A 52 29.00 66.31 -30.80
N THR A 53 28.03 66.77 -31.61
CA THR A 53 28.14 68.02 -32.38
C THR A 53 26.88 68.88 -32.26
N ALA A 54 26.46 69.12 -31.03
CA ALA A 54 25.66 70.27 -30.66
C ALA A 54 26.26 70.89 -29.39
N LEU A 55 27.26 71.76 -29.58
CA LEU A 55 27.72 72.71 -28.57
C LEU A 55 26.58 73.72 -28.31
N LEU A 56 25.63 73.32 -27.48
CA LEU A 56 24.88 74.24 -26.63
C LEU A 56 25.29 73.89 -25.21
N ALA A 57 25.78 74.88 -24.47
CA ALA A 57 26.14 74.74 -23.06
C ALA A 57 24.97 74.09 -22.31
N GLN A 58 25.11 72.80 -22.02
CA GLN A 58 24.23 72.09 -21.14
C GLN A 58 25.02 71.96 -19.84
N ASP A 59 24.42 72.44 -18.76
CA ASP A 59 25.04 72.33 -17.45
C ASP A 59 25.34 70.85 -17.20
N TYR A 60 26.60 70.57 -16.85
CA TYR A 60 27.03 69.26 -16.40
C TYR A 60 26.68 69.17 -14.92
N TYR A 61 25.92 68.15 -14.53
CA TYR A 61 25.63 67.85 -13.14
C TYR A 61 25.73 66.35 -12.92
N LEU A 62 26.51 65.95 -11.93
CA LEU A 62 26.62 64.58 -11.46
C LEU A 62 26.67 64.62 -9.94
N GLU A 63 25.75 63.95 -9.28
CA GLU A 63 25.75 63.72 -7.85
C GLU A 63 25.78 62.22 -7.59
N ILE A 64 26.79 61.73 -6.88
CA ILE A 64 26.96 60.34 -6.49
C ILE A 64 26.85 60.28 -4.97
N ASP A 65 25.87 59.53 -4.49
CA ASP A 65 25.66 59.22 -3.08
C ASP A 65 26.22 57.81 -2.82
N PHE A 66 27.35 57.75 -2.12
CA PHE A 66 27.99 56.49 -1.75
C PHE A 66 27.28 55.89 -0.53
N PRO A 67 27.16 54.56 -0.44
CA PRO A 67 26.40 53.93 0.64
C PRO A 67 27.14 53.98 1.98
N GLU A 68 26.35 54.06 3.06
CA GLU A 68 26.77 53.81 4.44
C GLU A 68 27.10 52.34 4.68
N ASP A 69 27.85 52.04 5.75
CA ASP A 69 28.01 50.65 6.18
C ASP A 69 26.69 50.13 6.77
N ALA A 70 26.47 48.83 6.70
CA ALA A 70 25.19 48.24 7.09
C ALA A 70 25.31 46.93 7.87
N GLY A 71 24.28 46.64 8.66
CA GLY A 71 24.00 45.31 9.18
C GLY A 71 22.81 44.72 8.43
N ALA A 72 22.93 43.50 7.94
CA ALA A 72 21.85 42.78 7.25
C ALA A 72 21.63 41.42 7.90
N ALA A 73 20.36 41.04 8.08
CA ALA A 73 19.98 39.69 8.50
C ALA A 73 19.66 38.84 7.26
N CYS A 74 20.05 37.57 7.26
CA CYS A 74 19.68 36.67 6.17
C CYS A 74 18.15 36.55 6.05
N GLY A 75 17.61 36.69 4.84
CA GLY A 75 16.17 36.72 4.55
C GLY A 75 15.49 38.10 4.58
N ASP A 76 16.07 39.13 5.23
CA ASP A 76 15.62 40.53 5.17
C ASP A 76 16.79 41.44 4.80
N LEU A 77 17.12 41.39 3.50
CA LEU A 77 18.31 42.02 2.95
C LEU A 77 18.09 43.51 2.74
N CYS A 78 18.38 44.30 3.78
CA CYS A 78 18.45 45.75 3.66
C CYS A 78 19.91 46.22 3.60
N ILE A 79 20.47 46.25 2.38
CA ILE A 79 21.84 46.73 2.13
C ILE A 79 21.76 48.02 1.27
N PRO A 80 22.16 49.18 1.80
CA PRO A 80 22.29 50.42 1.03
C PRO A 80 23.27 50.24 -0.14
N SER A 81 22.92 50.82 -1.29
CA SER A 81 23.75 50.78 -2.50
C SER A 81 23.97 52.20 -3.04
N ILE A 82 24.84 52.33 -4.03
CA ILE A 82 25.09 53.61 -4.69
C ILE A 82 23.79 54.15 -5.30
N SER A 83 23.52 55.41 -5.00
CA SER A 83 22.52 56.21 -5.69
C SER A 83 23.22 57.35 -6.41
N TYR A 84 22.72 57.76 -7.58
CA TYR A 84 23.31 58.89 -8.29
C TYR A 84 22.25 59.61 -9.14
N THR A 85 22.52 60.88 -9.43
CA THR A 85 21.75 61.71 -10.36
C THR A 85 22.71 62.30 -11.37
N ASP A 86 22.43 62.07 -12.65
CA ASP A 86 23.16 62.68 -13.76
C ASP A 86 22.24 63.57 -14.61
N GLU A 87 22.74 64.74 -15.01
CA GLU A 87 22.09 65.62 -15.98
C GLU A 87 23.11 66.12 -17.01
N GLY A 88 22.62 66.41 -18.22
CA GLY A 88 23.44 66.92 -19.31
C GLY A 88 24.32 65.84 -19.93
N CYS A 89 25.64 66.03 -19.88
CA CYS A 89 26.62 65.14 -20.53
C CYS A 89 27.22 64.08 -19.60
N ALA A 90 26.81 63.93 -18.34
CA ALA A 90 27.35 62.88 -17.47
C ALA A 90 26.88 61.48 -17.93
N MET A 91 27.78 60.49 -17.95
CA MET A 91 27.44 59.09 -18.25
C MET A 91 28.17 58.11 -17.32
N LEU A 92 27.50 57.70 -16.25
CA LEU A 92 28.08 56.86 -15.20
C LEU A 92 27.90 55.35 -15.46
N LEU A 93 28.99 54.60 -15.31
CA LEU A 93 29.02 53.15 -15.18
C LEU A 93 29.41 52.79 -13.76
N VAL A 94 28.66 51.89 -13.12
CA VAL A 94 28.94 51.40 -11.76
C VAL A 94 29.25 49.90 -11.84
N ASN A 95 30.47 49.51 -11.47
CA ASN A 95 30.83 48.12 -11.26
C ASN A 95 30.86 47.81 -9.76
N ARG A 96 30.50 46.59 -9.38
CA ARG A 96 30.49 46.10 -8.00
C ARG A 96 31.34 44.82 -7.91
N ASP A 97 32.18 44.75 -6.89
CA ASP A 97 33.01 43.59 -6.54
C ASP A 97 32.85 43.30 -5.04
N THR A 98 32.67 42.03 -4.66
CA THR A 98 32.35 41.60 -3.28
C THR A 98 33.42 40.65 -2.75
N ALA A 99 33.91 40.92 -1.54
CA ALA A 99 34.87 40.05 -0.84
C ALA A 99 34.39 39.71 0.57
N ARG A 100 34.44 38.42 0.94
CA ARG A 100 34.05 37.91 2.27
C ARG A 100 35.24 37.87 3.24
N PHE A 101 34.96 38.18 4.51
CA PHE A 101 35.90 38.14 5.62
C PHE A 101 35.27 37.46 6.83
N ASN A 102 36.11 36.88 7.69
CA ASN A 102 35.68 36.27 8.94
C ASN A 102 35.03 37.30 9.89
N ALA A 103 34.10 36.82 10.72
CA ALA A 103 33.53 37.57 11.82
C ALA A 103 34.60 38.17 12.74
N SER A 104 34.27 39.33 13.32
CA SER A 104 35.05 39.99 14.36
C SER A 104 34.35 40.02 15.72
N SER A 105 33.03 39.84 15.75
CA SER A 105 32.19 39.76 16.95
C SER A 105 30.99 38.84 16.70
N ASP A 106 29.76 39.35 16.84
CA ASP A 106 28.52 38.56 16.88
C ASP A 106 27.89 38.38 15.48
N GLU A 107 28.44 39.03 14.46
CA GLU A 107 28.10 38.79 13.06
C GLU A 107 28.60 37.42 12.57
N CYS A 108 27.89 36.82 11.62
CA CYS A 108 28.32 35.56 11.00
C CYS A 108 29.55 35.76 10.10
N TYR A 109 29.49 36.75 9.22
CA TYR A 109 30.63 37.17 8.39
C TYR A 109 30.53 38.64 8.00
N LYS A 110 31.59 39.16 7.40
CA LYS A 110 31.61 40.51 6.84
C LYS A 110 31.84 40.50 5.35
N LEU A 111 31.14 41.36 4.64
CA LEU A 111 31.37 41.64 3.22
C LEU A 111 32.05 42.99 3.07
N ALA A 112 33.06 43.08 2.19
CA ALA A 112 33.54 44.33 1.65
C ALA A 112 33.07 44.46 0.20
N ILE A 113 32.14 45.38 -0.02
CA ILE A 113 31.58 45.67 -1.33
C ILE A 113 32.33 46.86 -1.91
N THR A 114 33.16 46.62 -2.92
CA THR A 114 33.91 47.66 -3.61
C THR A 114 33.18 48.07 -4.88
N PHE A 115 32.80 49.34 -4.93
CA PHE A 115 32.23 49.96 -6.11
C PHE A 115 33.31 50.68 -6.90
N ASP A 116 33.37 50.43 -8.21
CA ASP A 116 34.26 51.08 -9.17
C ASP A 116 33.40 51.83 -10.20
N LEU A 117 33.31 53.14 -10.04
CA LEU A 117 32.48 54.03 -10.83
C LEU A 117 33.32 54.72 -11.90
N ILE A 118 32.79 54.81 -13.11
CA ILE A 118 33.44 55.46 -14.25
C ILE A 118 32.43 56.40 -14.91
N ASP A 119 32.71 57.69 -14.92
CA ASP A 119 32.05 58.62 -15.83
C ASP A 119 32.80 58.66 -17.16
N TRP A 120 32.20 58.11 -18.21
CA TRP A 120 32.80 58.03 -19.55
C TRP A 120 33.04 59.41 -20.20
N CYS A 121 32.42 60.46 -19.68
CA CYS A 121 32.57 61.81 -20.22
C CYS A 121 33.74 62.57 -19.59
N LEU A 122 34.24 62.11 -18.45
CA LEU A 122 35.42 62.67 -17.77
C LEU A 122 36.63 61.74 -17.81
N TRP A 123 36.41 60.43 -17.86
CA TRP A 123 37.49 59.45 -17.78
C TRP A 123 38.33 59.41 -19.07
N ASP A 124 39.64 59.54 -18.90
CA ASP A 124 40.63 59.54 -19.99
C ASP A 124 40.96 58.14 -20.55
N GLY A 125 40.43 57.08 -19.93
CA GLY A 125 40.68 55.70 -20.31
C GLY A 125 41.96 55.07 -19.73
N GLU A 126 42.81 55.86 -19.07
CA GLU A 126 44.11 55.43 -18.54
C GLU A 126 44.20 55.54 -17.01
N TYR A 127 43.46 56.49 -16.41
CA TYR A 127 43.50 56.72 -14.98
C TYR A 127 42.94 55.54 -14.16
N ALA A 128 43.67 55.15 -13.12
CA ALA A 128 43.36 53.98 -12.30
C ALA A 128 42.15 54.17 -11.36
N GLY A 129 41.71 55.42 -11.16
CA GLY A 129 40.60 55.80 -10.30
C GLY A 129 41.05 56.39 -8.97
N ALA A 130 40.30 57.39 -8.48
CA ALA A 130 40.49 58.00 -7.18
C ALA A 130 39.81 57.14 -6.10
N LEU A 131 40.53 56.85 -5.01
CA LEU A 131 39.98 56.12 -3.87
C LEU A 131 39.28 57.09 -2.94
N ILE A 132 37.95 57.02 -2.87
CA ILE A 132 37.17 57.71 -1.84
C ILE A 132 37.37 56.98 -0.52
N ARG A 133 37.97 57.63 0.48
CA ARG A 133 38.25 56.96 1.75
C ARG A 133 36.97 56.80 2.58
N ARG A 134 36.83 55.69 3.30
CA ARG A 134 35.87 55.59 4.40
C ARG A 134 36.36 56.46 5.56
N ARG A 135 35.44 57.11 6.27
CA ARG A 135 35.70 57.90 7.47
C ARG A 135 34.51 57.81 8.41
N THR A 136 34.79 57.71 9.70
CA THR A 136 33.78 57.67 10.77
C THR A 136 34.20 58.64 11.87
N GLU A 137 33.26 59.17 12.64
CA GLU A 137 33.59 60.03 13.79
C GLU A 137 34.38 59.30 14.88
N ASP A 138 34.31 57.97 14.89
CA ASP A 138 34.97 57.06 15.81
C ASP A 138 36.42 56.69 15.43
N GLU A 139 36.97 57.24 14.34
CA GLU A 139 38.32 56.89 13.87
C GLU A 139 39.43 57.20 14.90
N ASP A 140 39.23 58.27 15.69
CA ASP A 140 40.15 58.75 16.72
C ASP A 140 39.83 58.20 18.13
N ASP A 141 38.75 57.43 18.30
CA ASP A 141 38.41 56.80 19.58
C ASP A 141 39.07 55.40 19.68
N PRO A 142 40.04 55.20 20.59
CA PRO A 142 40.67 53.89 20.81
C PRO A 142 39.75 52.87 21.48
N LEU A 143 38.61 53.29 22.02
CA LEU A 143 37.60 52.44 22.66
C LEU A 143 36.39 52.15 21.75
N ALA A 144 36.34 52.73 20.55
CA ALA A 144 35.27 52.44 19.59
C ALA A 144 35.27 50.95 19.21
N ILE A 145 34.18 50.28 19.56
CA ILE A 145 33.99 48.84 19.35
C ILE A 145 33.58 48.55 17.90
N ASP A 146 32.94 49.51 17.23
CA ASP A 146 32.55 49.41 15.83
C ASP A 146 32.88 50.70 15.08
N ARG A 147 33.61 50.61 13.96
CA ARG A 147 33.98 51.75 13.11
C ARG A 147 33.23 51.61 11.78
N ALA A 148 31.94 51.89 11.84
CA ALA A 148 31.03 51.86 10.71
C ALA A 148 30.78 53.29 10.21
N VAL A 149 30.77 53.50 8.89
CA VAL A 149 30.37 54.77 8.28
C VAL A 149 28.87 54.89 8.45
N ASP A 150 28.44 55.84 9.26
CA ASP A 150 27.02 56.10 9.46
C ASP A 150 26.38 56.79 8.26
N ARG A 151 25.06 56.72 8.19
CA ARG A 151 24.25 57.38 7.15
C ARG A 151 24.62 58.84 6.92
N SER A 152 24.86 59.61 7.98
CA SER A 152 25.16 61.05 7.87
C SER A 152 26.63 61.34 7.53
N GLU A 153 27.49 60.32 7.56
CA GLU A 153 28.94 60.39 7.34
C GLU A 153 29.37 59.88 5.96
N ARG A 154 28.44 59.21 5.26
CA ARG A 154 28.67 58.69 3.92
C ARG A 154 29.08 59.83 2.96
N PRO A 155 29.99 59.58 2.01
CA PRO A 155 30.40 60.61 1.08
C PRO A 155 29.35 60.85 0.00
N VAL A 156 29.11 62.12 -0.33
CA VAL A 156 28.31 62.56 -1.49
C VAL A 156 29.18 63.42 -2.38
N LEU A 157 29.52 62.89 -3.56
CA LEU A 157 30.35 63.59 -4.54
C LEU A 157 29.44 64.33 -5.53
N ARG A 158 29.57 65.67 -5.60
CA ARG A 158 28.88 66.49 -6.59
C ARG A 158 29.87 67.14 -7.53
N LEU A 159 29.62 67.05 -8.83
CA LEU A 159 30.30 67.77 -9.88
C LEU A 159 29.26 68.62 -10.63
N GLN A 160 29.43 69.94 -10.62
CA GLN A 160 28.51 70.85 -11.30
C GLN A 160 29.26 71.95 -12.06
N GLY A 161 28.85 72.25 -13.28
CA GLY A 161 29.39 73.41 -13.99
C GLY A 161 28.83 73.58 -15.40
N PRO A 162 29.11 74.70 -16.06
CA PRO A 162 28.59 74.99 -17.40
C PRO A 162 29.15 74.04 -18.48
N ASN A 163 30.24 73.31 -18.21
CA ASN A 163 30.83 72.27 -19.05
C ASN A 163 31.94 71.51 -18.30
N VAL A 164 32.41 70.40 -18.88
CA VAL A 164 33.49 69.54 -18.34
C VAL A 164 34.82 70.26 -18.12
N ALA A 165 35.06 71.41 -18.77
CA ALA A 165 36.28 72.19 -18.58
C ALA A 165 36.21 73.17 -17.39
N ASN A 166 35.03 73.38 -16.81
CA ASN A 166 34.80 74.31 -15.71
C ASN A 166 33.81 73.71 -14.70
N LEU A 167 34.21 72.60 -14.08
CA LEU A 167 33.43 71.92 -13.05
C LEU A 167 33.83 72.42 -11.66
N THR A 168 32.84 72.60 -10.81
CA THR A 168 33.01 72.72 -9.35
C THR A 168 32.77 71.34 -8.76
N LEU A 169 33.73 70.87 -7.97
CA LEU A 169 33.66 69.59 -7.28
C LEU A 169 33.51 69.81 -5.77
N THR A 170 32.56 69.10 -5.17
CA THR A 170 32.37 69.05 -3.72
C THR A 170 32.21 67.60 -3.27
N LEU A 171 32.93 67.21 -2.23
CA LEU A 171 32.77 65.91 -1.57
C LEU A 171 32.15 66.12 -0.19
N ASP A 172 30.83 66.11 -0.12
CA ASP A 172 30.10 66.36 1.10
C ASP A 172 30.07 65.10 1.98
N ARG A 173 30.50 65.20 3.25
CA ARG A 173 30.46 64.12 4.25
C ARG A 173 29.66 64.50 5.48
N ARG A 174 28.93 65.62 5.38
CA ARG A 174 28.16 66.20 6.46
C ARG A 174 26.86 66.75 5.90
N HIS A 175 26.02 65.82 5.48
CA HIS A 175 24.69 66.13 5.00
C HIS A 175 23.64 65.62 5.97
N ASN A 176 22.54 66.35 6.08
CA ASN A 176 21.30 65.86 6.70
C ASN A 176 20.43 65.07 5.69
N ASP A 177 21.03 64.63 4.58
CA ASP A 177 20.29 64.07 3.47
C ASP A 177 19.76 62.67 3.80
N GLN A 178 18.45 62.65 4.05
CA GLN A 178 17.69 61.45 4.32
C GLN A 178 17.26 60.69 3.05
N ARG A 179 17.56 61.21 1.85
CA ARG A 179 16.97 60.72 0.58
C ARG A 179 17.33 59.28 0.19
N ASN A 180 18.29 58.62 0.84
CA ASN A 180 18.74 57.28 0.45
C ASN A 180 18.78 56.23 1.59
N SER A 181 18.10 56.46 2.74
CA SER A 181 17.98 55.37 3.72
C SER A 181 16.81 54.48 3.36
N THR A 182 17.15 53.31 2.84
CA THR A 182 16.25 52.17 2.73
C THR A 182 16.14 51.42 4.07
N CYS A 183 17.09 51.60 4.99
CA CYS A 183 17.30 50.73 6.15
C CYS A 183 17.32 51.48 7.50
N GLY A 184 16.15 51.94 7.95
CA GLY A 184 15.71 52.01 9.35
C GLY A 184 16.50 52.77 10.44
N ASN A 185 17.70 53.30 10.22
CA ASN A 185 18.49 53.89 11.31
C ASN A 185 18.02 55.31 11.67
N THR A 186 17.89 55.61 12.96
CA THR A 186 17.50 56.95 13.45
C THR A 186 18.74 57.81 13.69
N ASP A 187 18.82 58.93 12.98
CA ASP A 187 20.01 59.79 12.85
C ASP A 187 20.53 60.39 14.18
N ASP A 188 21.83 60.18 14.46
CA ASP A 188 22.74 61.07 15.18
C ASP A 188 23.53 61.83 14.09
N GLY A 189 23.36 63.14 13.94
CA GLY A 189 23.99 63.87 12.82
C GLY A 189 25.52 63.80 12.83
N SER A 190 26.14 63.80 11.64
CA SER A 190 27.61 63.69 11.50
C SER A 190 28.37 64.80 12.23
N ARG A 191 29.33 64.40 13.07
CA ARG A 191 30.31 65.29 13.73
C ARG A 191 31.62 65.40 12.96
N LEU A 192 31.71 64.79 11.77
CA LEU A 192 32.86 64.96 10.89
C LEU A 192 33.04 66.46 10.53
N PRO A 193 34.28 66.94 10.42
CA PRO A 193 34.54 68.33 10.04
C PRO A 193 33.87 68.66 8.71
N ASP A 194 33.02 69.69 8.71
CA ASP A 194 32.43 70.32 7.52
C ASP A 194 33.50 71.10 6.79
N ASN A 195 34.26 70.44 5.92
CA ASN A 195 35.32 71.13 5.22
C ASN A 195 35.40 70.67 3.78
N ASP A 196 34.46 71.13 2.94
CA ASP A 196 34.51 70.72 1.55
C ASP A 196 33.84 71.61 0.49
N THR A 197 34.34 72.84 0.35
CA THR A 197 34.17 73.59 -0.90
C THR A 197 35.55 73.94 -1.44
N ASN A 198 35.94 73.29 -2.54
CA ASN A 198 37.24 73.35 -3.23
C ASN A 198 38.39 72.56 -2.59
N TYR A 199 38.51 71.27 -2.92
CA TYR A 199 39.79 70.58 -2.79
C TYR A 199 40.71 70.86 -4.00
N PRO A 200 41.89 71.46 -3.79
CA PRO A 200 42.95 71.40 -4.79
C PRO A 200 43.50 69.97 -4.89
N THR A 201 43.87 69.64 -6.11
CA THR A 201 44.39 68.37 -6.63
C THR A 201 45.54 67.79 -5.80
N ASN A 202 45.48 66.46 -5.58
CA ASN A 202 46.45 65.48 -5.02
C ASN A 202 46.46 65.19 -3.49
N ASP A 203 45.96 63.99 -3.15
CA ASP A 203 46.16 63.24 -1.88
C ASP A 203 45.81 63.99 -0.58
N ASN A 204 44.50 64.19 -0.34
CA ASN A 204 43.98 64.61 0.96
C ASN A 204 43.48 63.39 1.76
N ASP A 205 43.17 63.54 3.05
CA ASP A 205 42.67 62.44 3.87
C ASP A 205 41.28 61.94 3.45
N SER A 206 40.46 62.79 2.83
CA SER A 206 39.14 62.39 2.33
C SER A 206 39.17 61.49 1.08
N TYR A 207 40.26 61.51 0.29
CA TYR A 207 40.40 60.72 -0.94
C TYR A 207 41.86 60.65 -1.41
N ARG A 208 42.25 59.56 -2.09
CA ARG A 208 43.56 59.46 -2.76
C ARG A 208 43.40 59.48 -4.27
N GLY A 209 43.98 60.47 -4.95
CA GLY A 209 43.96 60.57 -6.40
C GLY A 209 43.49 61.92 -6.92
N ASP A 210 43.01 61.94 -8.17
CA ASP A 210 42.40 63.09 -8.82
C ASP A 210 40.90 62.82 -9.03
N LEU A 211 40.05 63.58 -8.33
CA LEU A 211 38.60 63.42 -8.40
C LEU A 211 38.02 63.94 -9.72
N TYR A 212 38.74 64.79 -10.47
CA TYR A 212 38.28 65.27 -11.78
C TYR A 212 38.54 64.27 -12.91
N ALA A 213 39.32 63.22 -12.66
CA ALA A 213 39.69 62.22 -13.67
C ALA A 213 38.57 61.21 -14.00
N GLY A 214 37.36 61.37 -13.44
CA GLY A 214 36.16 60.65 -13.89
C GLY A 214 36.07 59.18 -13.50
N ARG A 215 36.93 58.68 -12.60
CA ARG A 215 36.84 57.31 -12.06
C ARG A 215 37.04 57.29 -10.56
N TRP A 216 36.16 56.62 -9.84
CA TRP A 216 36.15 56.59 -8.37
C TRP A 216 35.96 55.19 -7.84
N ARG A 217 36.66 54.86 -6.76
CA ARG A 217 36.51 53.61 -6.04
C ARG A 217 36.12 53.87 -4.60
N TYR A 218 35.11 53.17 -4.11
CA TYR A 218 34.65 53.22 -2.73
C TYR A 218 34.33 51.82 -2.23
N THR A 219 34.65 51.52 -0.98
CA THR A 219 34.35 50.22 -0.36
C THR A 219 33.39 50.44 0.80
N GLN A 220 32.31 49.67 0.83
CA GLN A 220 31.34 49.58 1.92
C GLN A 220 31.59 48.27 2.68
N PHE A 221 31.41 48.27 4.00
CA PHE A 221 31.40 47.06 4.81
C PHE A 221 29.98 46.73 5.27
N VAL A 222 29.62 45.46 5.10
CA VAL A 222 28.32 44.93 5.55
C VAL A 222 28.58 43.80 6.53
N LYS A 223 27.96 43.88 7.72
CA LYS A 223 27.90 42.77 8.68
C LYS A 223 26.68 41.93 8.39
N VAL A 224 26.88 40.64 8.14
CA VAL A 224 25.79 39.70 7.89
C VAL A 224 25.52 38.91 9.16
N TYR A 225 24.27 38.92 9.60
CA TYR A 225 23.79 38.17 10.74
C TYR A 225 22.90 37.04 10.26
N ASP A 226 23.15 35.86 10.81
CA ASP A 226 22.32 34.70 10.57
C ASP A 226 22.09 33.96 11.89
N ASN A 227 20.82 33.75 12.18
CA ASN A 227 20.36 33.05 13.37
C ASN A 227 19.29 32.00 13.02
N LEU A 228 19.07 31.75 11.73
CA LEU A 228 18.11 30.78 11.26
C LEU A 228 18.88 29.52 10.85
N PRO A 229 18.48 28.33 11.31
CA PRO A 229 19.09 27.11 10.83
C PRO A 229 18.67 26.83 9.37
N PRO A 230 19.49 26.06 8.63
CA PRO A 230 19.16 25.70 7.26
C PRO A 230 17.85 24.90 7.21
N VAL A 231 17.11 25.06 6.11
CA VAL A 231 15.84 24.38 5.86
C VAL A 231 16.10 23.15 5.01
N VAL A 232 15.65 21.98 5.47
CA VAL A 232 15.75 20.71 4.75
C VAL A 232 14.44 20.41 4.04
N ASP A 233 14.51 20.14 2.74
CA ASP A 233 13.38 19.64 1.95
C ASP A 233 13.60 18.16 1.62
N VAL A 234 12.58 17.35 1.90
CA VAL A 234 12.63 15.90 1.76
C VAL A 234 11.45 15.47 0.88
N PRO A 235 11.70 15.21 -0.42
CA PRO A 235 10.71 14.60 -1.29
C PRO A 235 10.22 13.26 -0.73
N ALA A 236 9.01 12.84 -1.10
CA ALA A 236 8.50 11.52 -0.76
C ALA A 236 9.43 10.42 -1.30
N TYR A 237 9.75 9.44 -0.46
CA TYR A 237 10.61 8.30 -0.76
C TYR A 237 9.92 6.99 -0.37
N GLY A 238 10.34 5.88 -0.99
CA GLY A 238 9.66 4.59 -0.86
C GLY A 238 8.23 4.59 -1.44
N GLY A 239 7.58 3.43 -1.47
CA GLY A 239 6.21 3.29 -1.97
C GLY A 239 6.00 2.16 -2.98
N PRO A 240 4.78 2.08 -3.56
CA PRO A 240 4.39 1.03 -4.49
C PRO A 240 5.33 0.93 -5.70
N THR A 241 5.71 -0.28 -6.06
CA THR A 241 6.42 -0.59 -7.29
C THR A 241 5.65 -1.63 -8.11
N ASP A 242 5.99 -1.83 -9.39
CA ASP A 242 5.35 -2.87 -10.21
C ASP A 242 5.55 -4.29 -9.63
N ALA A 243 6.68 -4.51 -8.93
CA ALA A 243 6.99 -5.78 -8.27
C ALA A 243 6.36 -5.90 -6.86
N CYS A 244 6.16 -4.76 -6.18
CA CYS A 244 5.52 -4.68 -4.86
C CYS A 244 4.45 -3.58 -4.85
N PRO A 245 3.23 -3.82 -5.36
CA PRO A 245 2.19 -2.79 -5.43
C PRO A 245 1.60 -2.43 -4.06
N HIS A 246 1.84 -3.25 -3.04
CA HIS A 246 1.29 -3.09 -1.69
C HIS A 246 2.10 -2.17 -0.77
N LEU A 247 3.30 -1.77 -1.17
CA LEU A 247 4.16 -0.90 -0.35
C LEU A 247 3.52 0.46 -0.11
N THR A 248 3.79 1.04 1.06
CA THR A 248 3.39 2.41 1.40
C THR A 248 4.59 3.36 1.39
N THR A 249 4.37 4.67 1.48
CA THR A 249 5.47 5.65 1.54
C THR A 249 6.43 5.31 2.68
N ARG A 250 7.73 5.51 2.47
CA ARG A 250 8.84 5.12 3.36
C ARG A 250 9.14 3.61 3.41
N GLN A 251 8.44 2.77 2.65
CA GLN A 251 8.73 1.33 2.57
C GLN A 251 9.46 0.98 1.27
N PHE A 252 10.42 0.06 1.38
CA PHE A 252 11.20 -0.51 0.29
C PHE A 252 11.05 -2.03 0.30
N GLY A 253 10.76 -2.63 -0.84
CA GLY A 253 10.50 -4.06 -0.94
C GLY A 253 11.75 -4.88 -1.26
N ASP A 254 11.95 -6.00 -0.57
CA ASP A 254 12.81 -7.08 -1.07
C ASP A 254 12.01 -7.94 -2.06
N VAL A 255 12.39 -7.87 -3.33
CA VAL A 255 11.77 -8.63 -4.43
C VAL A 255 12.54 -9.89 -4.79
N PHE A 256 13.72 -10.09 -4.20
CA PHE A 256 14.63 -11.19 -4.53
C PHE A 256 14.69 -12.26 -3.43
N GLY A 257 14.20 -11.97 -2.22
CA GLY A 257 14.28 -12.87 -1.07
C GLY A 257 15.71 -12.97 -0.53
N SER A 258 16.47 -11.87 -0.59
CA SER A 258 17.82 -11.76 -0.02
C SER A 258 17.83 -11.39 1.46
N CYS A 259 16.67 -11.06 2.02
CA CYS A 259 16.46 -10.52 3.34
C CYS A 259 17.03 -9.13 3.58
N GLU A 260 17.37 -8.45 2.49
CA GLU A 260 17.90 -7.10 2.45
C GLU A 260 17.53 -6.47 1.10
N THR A 261 17.42 -5.15 1.05
CA THR A 261 17.13 -4.41 -0.19
C THR A 261 17.94 -3.11 -0.28
N GLU A 262 18.12 -2.62 -1.50
CA GLU A 262 18.74 -1.32 -1.74
C GLU A 262 17.74 -0.20 -1.44
N VAL A 263 18.08 0.65 -0.47
CA VAL A 263 17.33 1.87 -0.14
C VAL A 263 18.06 3.04 -0.77
N SER A 264 17.31 3.91 -1.43
CA SER A 264 17.82 5.14 -2.01
C SER A 264 16.82 6.26 -1.82
N LEU A 265 17.22 7.33 -1.14
CA LEU A 265 16.43 8.54 -0.95
C LEU A 265 17.27 9.78 -1.23
N THR A 266 16.61 10.88 -1.52
CA THR A 266 17.23 12.18 -1.80
C THR A 266 16.64 13.25 -0.92
N PHE A 267 17.46 14.20 -0.49
CA PHE A 267 17.03 15.38 0.24
C PHE A 267 17.89 16.57 -0.18
N SER A 268 17.36 17.76 -0.05
CA SER A 268 18.07 19.01 -0.31
C SER A 268 18.04 19.89 0.93
N ALA A 269 18.99 20.81 1.01
CA ALA A 269 19.04 21.79 2.07
C ALA A 269 19.33 23.16 1.46
N THR A 270 18.63 24.18 1.94
CA THR A 270 18.78 25.56 1.48
C THR A 270 18.90 26.49 2.66
N ASP A 271 19.67 27.55 2.51
CA ASP A 271 19.78 28.59 3.52
C ASP A 271 19.43 29.98 2.96
N ALA A 272 18.98 30.90 3.83
CA ALA A 272 18.60 32.24 3.42
C ALA A 272 19.81 33.13 3.05
N CYS A 273 21.02 32.79 3.47
CA CYS A 273 22.23 33.56 3.22
C CYS A 273 22.86 33.34 1.82
N ASP A 274 22.40 32.35 1.05
CA ASP A 274 22.93 31.90 -0.26
C ASP A 274 22.98 32.95 -1.39
N LEU A 275 22.50 34.18 -1.18
CA LEU A 275 22.26 35.20 -2.22
C LEU A 275 23.16 36.44 -2.16
N LEU A 276 24.06 36.55 -1.17
CA LEU A 276 24.70 37.84 -0.84
C LEU A 276 26.04 38.12 -1.51
N ASP A 277 26.80 37.10 -1.89
CA ASP A 277 28.17 37.26 -2.40
C ASP A 277 28.47 36.43 -3.67
N ASP A 278 27.44 35.97 -4.38
CA ASP A 278 27.53 35.03 -5.51
C ASP A 278 28.27 33.72 -5.15
N SER A 279 28.52 33.46 -3.86
CA SER A 279 28.94 32.17 -3.33
C SER A 279 27.72 31.47 -2.75
N ALA A 280 27.57 30.18 -3.04
CA ALA A 280 26.63 29.36 -2.29
C ALA A 280 27.17 29.31 -0.85
N ASP A 281 26.38 29.72 0.13
CA ASP A 281 26.71 29.49 1.52
C ASP A 281 26.52 27.99 1.74
N ASP A 282 27.59 27.23 1.44
CA ASP A 282 27.56 25.77 1.37
C ASP A 282 27.00 25.20 2.69
N VAL A 283 25.73 24.76 2.67
CA VAL A 283 25.21 23.90 3.73
C VAL A 283 26.06 22.63 3.73
N VAL A 284 26.58 22.27 4.91
CA VAL A 284 27.45 21.10 5.07
C VAL A 284 26.82 20.08 6.01
N ILE A 285 27.03 18.81 5.69
CA ILE A 285 26.70 17.71 6.60
C ILE A 285 27.76 17.68 7.70
N LEU A 286 27.33 17.91 8.95
CA LEU A 286 28.18 17.85 10.13
C LEU A 286 28.33 16.41 10.64
N SER A 287 27.22 15.66 10.64
CA SER A 287 27.19 14.23 10.96
C SER A 287 26.01 13.55 10.28
N ALA A 288 26.16 12.25 10.06
CA ALA A 288 25.09 11.38 9.62
C ALA A 288 25.16 10.09 10.44
N GLU A 289 24.08 9.76 11.12
CA GLU A 289 23.98 8.66 12.06
C GLU A 289 22.80 7.78 11.67
N LEU A 290 22.94 6.47 11.80
CA LEU A 290 21.88 5.50 11.56
C LEU A 290 21.51 4.82 12.88
N ASP A 291 20.21 4.74 13.11
CA ASP A 291 19.58 3.83 14.05
C ASP A 291 18.94 2.71 13.21
N GLU A 292 19.45 1.48 13.30
CA GLU A 292 19.00 0.36 12.46
C GLU A 292 17.64 -0.21 12.94
N TYR A 293 17.25 0.03 14.20
CA TYR A 293 16.04 -0.56 14.77
C TYR A 293 15.32 0.42 15.72
N ALA A 294 15.09 1.64 15.23
CA ALA A 294 14.47 2.71 16.00
C ALA A 294 13.01 2.36 16.29
N LEU A 295 12.65 2.28 17.57
CA LEU A 295 11.29 1.97 18.00
C LEU A 295 10.46 3.26 18.11
N ASP A 296 9.38 3.36 17.35
CA ASP A 296 8.33 4.37 17.54
C ASP A 296 7.54 4.04 18.81
N ALA A 297 8.06 4.50 19.94
CA ALA A 297 7.52 4.19 21.25
C ALA A 297 6.16 4.83 21.51
N ASN A 298 5.82 5.88 20.75
CA ASN A 298 4.61 6.67 20.94
C ASN A 298 3.50 6.37 19.91
N GLY A 299 3.86 5.70 18.79
CA GLY A 299 2.96 5.20 17.76
C GLY A 299 2.42 6.27 16.82
N ASP A 300 3.15 7.36 16.59
CA ASP A 300 2.75 8.46 15.70
C ASP A 300 3.29 8.35 14.26
N GLY A 301 4.08 7.31 13.98
CA GLY A 301 4.69 7.03 12.68
C GLY A 301 5.87 7.94 12.35
N GLN A 302 6.45 8.63 13.34
CA GLN A 302 7.69 9.38 13.25
C GLN A 302 8.70 8.84 14.26
N ILE A 303 9.98 9.15 14.03
CA ILE A 303 11.05 8.87 14.99
C ILE A 303 11.66 10.20 15.39
N ASP A 304 11.48 10.56 16.65
CA ASP A 304 12.01 11.79 17.22
C ASP A 304 13.33 11.57 17.96
N ALA A 305 13.96 12.67 18.40
CA ALA A 305 15.22 12.66 19.14
C ALA A 305 15.22 11.79 20.42
N ASN A 306 14.05 11.51 21.00
CA ASN A 306 13.93 10.69 22.21
C ASN A 306 13.83 9.19 21.91
N GLU A 307 13.53 8.81 20.66
CA GLU A 307 13.37 7.43 20.18
C GLU A 307 14.60 6.96 19.40
N PHE A 308 15.37 7.92 18.87
CA PHE A 308 16.59 7.66 18.11
C PHE A 308 17.81 7.35 18.99
N ASN A 309 18.45 6.22 18.74
CA ASN A 309 19.73 5.82 19.32
C ASN A 309 20.76 5.58 18.20
N SER A 310 21.77 6.43 18.09
CA SER A 310 22.81 6.22 17.07
C SER A 310 23.59 4.93 17.33
N GLU A 311 23.53 3.98 16.39
CA GLU A 311 24.36 2.77 16.41
C GLU A 311 25.50 2.82 15.40
N ARG A 312 25.33 3.55 14.30
CA ARG A 312 26.28 3.50 13.17
C ARG A 312 26.49 4.86 12.52
N ASP A 313 27.73 5.12 12.10
CA ASP A 313 28.06 6.26 11.23
C ASP A 313 27.56 5.98 9.80
N ALA A 314 26.72 6.89 9.29
CA ALA A 314 26.06 6.80 8.00
C ALA A 314 26.68 7.73 6.94
N SER A 315 27.73 8.48 7.29
CA SER A 315 28.36 9.46 6.39
C SER A 315 28.83 8.85 5.06
N GLY A 316 29.31 7.60 5.07
CA GLY A 316 29.76 6.89 3.88
C GLY A 316 28.65 6.49 2.90
N PHE A 317 27.38 6.54 3.30
CA PHE A 317 26.22 6.25 2.45
C PHE A 317 25.65 7.49 1.76
N ILE A 318 26.13 8.68 2.12
CA ILE A 318 25.66 9.94 1.56
C ILE A 318 26.60 10.42 0.45
N THR A 319 26.01 10.78 -0.68
CA THR A 319 26.71 11.32 -1.85
C THR A 319 26.07 12.62 -2.30
N THR A 320 26.88 13.62 -2.63
CA THR A 320 26.39 14.88 -3.21
C THR A 320 26.22 14.73 -4.72
N LEU A 321 25.05 15.07 -5.23
CA LEU A 321 24.69 15.03 -6.65
C LEU A 321 25.17 16.29 -7.37
N ALA A 322 25.27 16.22 -8.70
CA ALA A 322 25.68 17.35 -9.53
C ALA A 322 24.71 18.56 -9.48
N THR A 323 23.49 18.33 -8.98
CA THR A 323 22.46 19.36 -8.75
C THR A 323 22.67 20.13 -7.44
N GLY A 324 23.51 19.64 -6.53
CA GLY A 324 23.66 20.16 -5.16
C GLY A 324 22.88 19.35 -4.12
N ASP A 325 21.96 18.47 -4.52
CA ASP A 325 21.17 17.64 -3.61
C ASP A 325 22.01 16.49 -3.01
N TYR A 326 21.56 15.94 -1.89
CA TYR A 326 22.18 14.77 -1.27
C TYR A 326 21.37 13.51 -1.58
N ARG A 327 22.09 12.41 -1.84
CA ARG A 327 21.54 11.07 -1.98
C ARG A 327 22.10 10.17 -0.89
N PHE A 328 21.21 9.58 -0.10
CA PHE A 328 21.52 8.48 0.79
C PHE A 328 21.19 7.17 0.07
N ALA A 329 22.16 6.26 -0.03
CA ALA A 329 21.94 4.95 -0.63
C ALA A 329 22.76 3.86 0.06
N GLY A 330 22.15 2.69 0.26
CA GLY A 330 22.79 1.53 0.88
C GLY A 330 21.87 0.32 0.87
N THR A 331 22.38 -0.82 1.32
CA THR A 331 21.60 -2.05 1.48
C THR A 331 21.27 -2.24 2.96
N PHE A 332 20.00 -2.49 3.26
CA PHE A 332 19.51 -2.59 4.64
C PHE A 332 18.66 -3.86 4.83
N PRO A 333 18.75 -4.50 6.00
CA PRO A 333 18.03 -5.74 6.28
C PRO A 333 16.53 -5.51 6.46
N LEU A 334 15.74 -6.55 6.20
CA LEU A 334 14.31 -6.60 6.46
C LEU A 334 13.96 -6.36 7.92
N MET A 335 12.78 -5.78 8.15
CA MET A 335 12.20 -5.70 9.48
C MET A 335 11.38 -6.95 9.77
N GLN A 336 11.51 -7.48 10.99
CA GLN A 336 10.78 -8.68 11.39
C GLN A 336 9.28 -8.38 11.55
N PRO A 337 8.38 -9.32 11.18
CA PRO A 337 6.93 -9.09 11.19
C PRO A 337 6.33 -8.77 12.56
N ASP A 338 6.99 -9.18 13.64
CA ASP A 338 6.57 -8.95 15.02
C ASP A 338 6.94 -7.55 15.55
N GLN A 339 7.69 -6.75 14.78
CA GLN A 339 8.22 -5.44 15.16
C GLN A 339 7.62 -4.32 14.28
N LEU A 340 6.29 -4.26 14.20
CA LEU A 340 5.56 -3.33 13.31
C LEU A 340 5.83 -1.83 13.57
N ASP A 341 6.28 -1.48 14.77
CA ASP A 341 6.58 -0.10 15.20
C ASP A 341 8.09 0.22 15.16
N GLN A 342 8.90 -0.58 14.47
CA GLN A 342 10.32 -0.29 14.28
C GLN A 342 10.63 0.27 12.89
N TYR A 343 11.68 1.08 12.80
CA TYR A 343 12.15 1.73 11.58
C TYR A 343 13.67 1.79 11.53
N HIS A 344 14.24 1.58 10.33
CA HIS A 344 15.58 2.11 10.05
C HIS A 344 15.48 3.63 9.98
N THR A 345 16.23 4.36 10.78
CA THR A 345 16.15 5.82 10.84
C THR A 345 17.51 6.44 10.57
N LEU A 346 17.59 7.26 9.52
CA LEU A 346 18.74 8.11 9.26
C LEU A 346 18.54 9.47 9.92
N ARG A 347 19.49 9.86 10.78
CA ARG A 347 19.61 11.21 11.31
C ARG A 347 20.71 11.94 10.56
N VAL A 348 20.36 13.05 9.91
CA VAL A 348 21.36 13.95 9.27
C VAL A 348 21.38 15.27 10.01
N GLN A 349 22.56 15.68 10.46
CA GLN A 349 22.79 16.98 11.07
C GLN A 349 23.49 17.88 10.05
N LEU A 350 22.80 18.94 9.65
CA LEU A 350 23.29 19.93 8.68
C LEU A 350 23.62 21.22 9.42
N GLY A 351 24.72 21.85 9.00
CA GLY A 351 25.12 23.16 9.49
C GLY A 351 25.32 24.13 8.34
N ASP A 352 25.04 25.40 8.60
CA ASP A 352 25.41 26.49 7.69
C ASP A 352 26.84 26.99 7.96
N GLY A 353 27.28 27.99 7.18
CA GLY A 353 28.56 28.68 7.39
C GLY A 353 28.62 29.60 8.61
N CYS A 354 27.50 29.76 9.33
CA CYS A 354 27.29 30.66 10.46
C CYS A 354 27.24 29.92 11.82
N GLY A 355 27.21 28.60 11.79
CA GLY A 355 27.15 27.74 12.96
C GLY A 355 25.75 27.38 13.43
N ASN A 356 24.68 27.80 12.73
CA ASN A 356 23.34 27.27 13.02
C ASN A 356 23.22 25.85 12.45
N GLN A 357 22.42 25.04 13.12
CA GLN A 357 22.32 23.61 12.83
C GLN A 357 20.88 23.14 12.86
N THR A 358 20.57 22.21 11.98
CA THR A 358 19.29 21.49 11.94
C THR A 358 19.55 19.99 11.96
N SER A 359 18.64 19.23 12.56
CA SER A 359 18.65 17.76 12.51
C SER A 359 17.36 17.29 11.89
N VAL A 360 17.46 16.38 10.92
CA VAL A 360 16.32 15.72 10.28
C VAL A 360 16.39 14.22 10.55
N TYR A 361 15.25 13.62 10.84
CA TYR A 361 15.08 12.18 11.05
C TYR A 361 14.28 11.62 9.86
N LEU A 362 14.85 10.61 9.21
CA LEU A 362 14.32 10.01 7.99
C LEU A 362 14.07 8.51 8.24
N PRO A 363 12.91 8.14 8.80
CA PRO A 363 12.55 6.75 9.02
C PRO A 363 12.14 6.06 7.70
N PHE A 364 12.53 4.80 7.54
CA PHE A 364 12.13 3.92 6.46
C PHE A 364 12.06 2.45 6.92
N GLN A 365 11.34 1.62 6.18
CA GLN A 365 11.24 0.17 6.45
C GLN A 365 11.61 -0.62 5.20
N VAL A 366 12.22 -1.78 5.43
CA VAL A 366 12.45 -2.79 4.41
C VAL A 366 11.45 -3.91 4.66
N VAL A 367 10.63 -4.23 3.66
CA VAL A 367 9.49 -5.16 3.76
C VAL A 367 9.65 -6.29 2.74
N ASP A 368 9.21 -7.49 3.12
CA ASP A 368 9.28 -8.66 2.27
C ASP A 368 8.16 -8.63 1.22
N CYS A 369 8.53 -8.73 -0.04
CA CYS A 369 7.58 -8.90 -1.14
C CYS A 369 7.72 -10.23 -1.87
N LYS A 370 8.74 -11.02 -1.55
CA LYS A 370 9.04 -12.23 -2.29
C LYS A 370 8.48 -13.42 -1.52
N GLY A 371 7.37 -13.96 -2.00
CA GLY A 371 6.80 -15.17 -1.41
C GLY A 371 7.70 -16.41 -1.55
N PRO A 372 7.61 -17.35 -0.59
CA PRO A 372 8.42 -18.57 -0.59
C PRO A 372 8.03 -19.50 -1.73
N ALA A 373 9.01 -19.84 -2.57
CA ALA A 373 8.84 -20.82 -3.64
C ALA A 373 9.23 -22.22 -3.16
N PRO A 374 8.28 -23.16 -3.00
CA PRO A 374 8.61 -24.51 -2.56
C PRO A 374 9.39 -25.28 -3.63
N SER A 375 10.35 -26.09 -3.19
CA SER A 375 11.04 -27.05 -4.04
C SER A 375 10.31 -28.39 -3.97
N CYS A 376 9.71 -28.83 -5.09
CA CYS A 376 8.79 -29.95 -5.08
C CYS A 376 9.30 -31.20 -5.80
N ILE A 377 8.95 -32.37 -5.26
CA ILE A 377 9.15 -33.67 -5.89
C ILE A 377 8.17 -33.80 -7.05
N ASN A 378 8.69 -34.06 -8.25
CA ASN A 378 7.88 -34.14 -9.45
C ASN A 378 7.36 -35.57 -9.66
N GLY A 379 6.03 -35.74 -9.67
CA GLY A 379 5.38 -37.04 -9.90
C GLY A 379 5.23 -37.87 -8.62
N LEU A 380 3.99 -38.04 -8.18
CA LEU A 380 3.63 -39.01 -7.13
C LEU A 380 2.55 -39.94 -7.68
N THR A 381 2.75 -41.26 -7.56
CA THR A 381 1.71 -42.23 -7.86
C THR A 381 0.80 -42.40 -6.64
N VAL A 382 -0.49 -42.21 -6.84
CA VAL A 382 -1.52 -42.29 -5.81
C VAL A 382 -2.45 -43.43 -6.18
N THR A 383 -2.42 -44.50 -5.38
CA THR A 383 -3.31 -45.64 -5.57
C THR A 383 -4.61 -45.44 -4.80
N LEU A 384 -5.75 -45.45 -5.48
CA LEU A 384 -7.05 -45.24 -4.85
C LEU A 384 -7.48 -46.46 -4.01
N HIS A 385 -8.18 -46.19 -2.92
CA HIS A 385 -8.79 -47.21 -2.07
C HIS A 385 -10.31 -47.08 -2.08
N GLN A 386 -11.00 -48.21 -2.18
CA GLN A 386 -12.45 -48.23 -2.17
C GLN A 386 -12.99 -47.85 -0.79
N ARG A 387 -14.06 -47.07 -0.79
CA ARG A 387 -14.77 -46.64 0.40
C ARG A 387 -15.97 -47.55 0.70
N PRO A 388 -16.28 -47.84 1.99
CA PRO A 388 -17.47 -48.58 2.38
C PRO A 388 -18.79 -47.84 2.07
N GLU A 389 -18.82 -46.53 2.31
CA GLU A 389 -20.01 -45.67 2.14
C GLU A 389 -19.71 -44.61 1.06
N PRO A 390 -20.18 -44.76 -0.18
CA PRO A 390 -19.93 -43.79 -1.24
C PRO A 390 -20.51 -42.41 -0.89
N ASP A 391 -19.72 -41.36 -1.06
CA ASP A 391 -20.10 -39.96 -0.77
C ASP A 391 -19.25 -39.01 -1.63
N ASP A 392 -19.75 -37.80 -1.87
CA ASP A 392 -19.10 -36.75 -2.67
C ASP A 392 -18.13 -35.95 -1.76
N VAL A 393 -16.84 -36.31 -1.75
CA VAL A 393 -15.87 -35.69 -0.80
C VAL A 393 -15.16 -34.48 -1.34
N ASP A 394 -15.10 -34.32 -2.65
CA ASP A 394 -14.56 -33.12 -3.28
C ASP A 394 -15.66 -32.11 -3.68
N ASN A 395 -16.92 -32.42 -3.38
CA ASN A 395 -18.11 -31.61 -3.67
C ASN A 395 -18.23 -31.28 -5.17
N ASP A 396 -17.83 -32.21 -6.05
CA ASP A 396 -17.94 -32.05 -7.50
C ASP A 396 -19.35 -32.40 -8.05
N GLY A 397 -20.23 -32.89 -7.17
CA GLY A 397 -21.60 -33.32 -7.49
C GLY A 397 -21.69 -34.76 -7.98
N MET A 398 -20.59 -35.51 -7.96
CA MET A 398 -20.51 -36.94 -8.28
C MET A 398 -20.16 -37.72 -7.01
N THR A 399 -20.71 -38.92 -6.90
CA THR A 399 -20.44 -39.78 -5.74
C THR A 399 -19.09 -40.49 -5.92
N ASP A 400 -18.22 -40.42 -4.92
CA ASP A 400 -16.91 -41.08 -4.94
C ASP A 400 -16.94 -42.44 -4.24
N PHE A 401 -16.62 -43.48 -5.00
CA PHE A 401 -16.43 -44.86 -4.55
C PHE A 401 -14.98 -45.15 -4.15
N CYS A 402 -14.01 -44.42 -4.69
CA CYS A 402 -12.59 -44.67 -4.54
C CYS A 402 -11.80 -43.40 -4.25
N ILE A 403 -11.21 -43.33 -3.06
CA ILE A 403 -10.47 -42.13 -2.66
C ILE A 403 -9.07 -42.42 -2.17
N ASN A 404 -8.21 -41.41 -2.26
CA ASN A 404 -7.01 -41.28 -1.46
C ASN A 404 -6.84 -39.81 -1.05
N LEU A 405 -6.03 -39.57 -0.03
CA LEU A 405 -5.75 -38.23 0.48
C LEU A 405 -4.25 -37.94 0.34
N VAL A 406 -3.91 -36.89 -0.39
CA VAL A 406 -2.53 -36.41 -0.51
C VAL A 406 -2.35 -35.12 0.26
N TYR A 407 -1.21 -34.98 0.94
CA TYR A 407 -0.83 -33.76 1.63
C TYR A 407 0.21 -32.98 0.83
N ALA A 408 0.19 -31.66 0.94
CA ALA A 408 1.17 -30.75 0.35
C ALA A 408 2.61 -31.13 0.74
N SER A 409 2.80 -31.53 1.99
CA SER A 409 4.09 -31.97 2.55
C SER A 409 4.65 -33.24 1.89
N HIS A 410 3.81 -34.09 1.28
CA HIS A 410 4.30 -35.25 0.52
C HIS A 410 5.12 -34.85 -0.71
N PHE A 411 4.92 -33.63 -1.20
CA PHE A 411 5.63 -33.09 -2.36
C PHE A 411 6.84 -32.25 -1.98
N GLU A 412 7.12 -32.04 -0.69
CA GLU A 412 8.27 -31.25 -0.25
C GLU A 412 9.58 -32.00 -0.53
N ALA A 413 10.39 -31.51 -1.46
CA ALA A 413 11.70 -32.10 -1.76
C ALA A 413 12.76 -31.71 -0.72
N SER A 414 12.62 -30.53 -0.13
CA SER A 414 13.50 -29.97 0.89
C SER A 414 12.78 -28.88 1.68
N PRO A 415 13.18 -28.64 2.95
CA PRO A 415 12.70 -27.52 3.75
C PRO A 415 12.72 -26.19 2.98
N VAL A 416 11.58 -25.49 2.99
CA VAL A 416 11.42 -24.17 2.40
C VAL A 416 11.79 -23.12 3.43
N TYR A 417 12.57 -22.12 3.03
CA TYR A 417 12.97 -21.02 3.89
C TYR A 417 12.68 -19.68 3.24
N ASP A 418 12.36 -18.70 4.07
CA ASP A 418 11.93 -17.37 3.68
C ASP A 418 12.33 -16.34 4.74
N CYS A 419 12.47 -15.08 4.35
CA CYS A 419 12.86 -14.03 5.29
C CYS A 419 11.81 -13.77 6.36
N THR A 420 10.54 -14.01 6.04
CA THR A 420 9.42 -13.89 6.97
C THR A 420 8.77 -15.24 7.28
N GLY A 421 9.56 -16.32 7.26
CA GLY A 421 9.12 -17.66 7.66
C GLY A 421 8.71 -17.78 9.13
N GLN A 422 8.01 -18.87 9.47
CA GLN A 422 7.42 -19.06 10.81
C GLN A 422 8.44 -19.41 11.90
N GLY A 423 9.57 -20.02 11.52
CA GLY A 423 10.58 -20.48 12.48
C GLY A 423 10.04 -21.54 13.46
N PRO A 424 10.84 -21.99 14.45
CA PRO A 424 12.07 -21.38 14.93
C PRO A 424 13.35 -21.87 14.22
N GLU A 425 13.24 -22.85 13.32
CA GLU A 425 14.39 -23.34 12.56
C GLU A 425 14.78 -22.33 11.47
N SER A 426 16.09 -22.13 11.30
CA SER A 426 16.67 -21.26 10.27
C SER A 426 17.51 -22.08 9.30
N ASN A 427 17.72 -21.56 8.10
CA ASN A 427 18.58 -22.20 7.11
C ASN A 427 20.03 -22.30 7.63
N ALA A 428 20.70 -23.41 7.34
CA ALA A 428 22.08 -23.65 7.79
C ALA A 428 23.12 -22.75 7.10
N GLU A 429 22.85 -22.28 5.88
CA GLU A 429 23.72 -21.40 5.09
C GLU A 429 23.42 -19.91 5.33
N ASN A 430 22.18 -19.56 5.64
CA ASN A 430 21.76 -18.20 5.97
C ASN A 430 20.77 -18.19 7.15
N ALA A 431 21.21 -17.65 8.29
CA ALA A 431 20.39 -17.61 9.51
C ALA A 431 19.19 -16.65 9.41
N ASP A 432 19.19 -15.72 8.46
CA ASP A 432 18.11 -14.75 8.26
C ASP A 432 16.89 -15.37 7.54
N LEU A 433 17.07 -16.56 6.94
CA LEU A 433 16.00 -17.31 6.31
C LEU A 433 15.40 -18.30 7.32
N LEU A 434 14.14 -18.08 7.69
CA LEU A 434 13.36 -18.89 8.62
C LEU A 434 12.56 -19.96 7.87
N GLN A 435 12.36 -21.12 8.50
CA GLN A 435 11.61 -22.21 7.86
C GLN A 435 10.11 -21.87 7.73
N VAL A 436 9.54 -22.29 6.60
CA VAL A 436 8.11 -22.16 6.27
C VAL A 436 7.38 -23.49 6.50
N TYR A 437 6.23 -23.44 7.17
CA TYR A 437 5.39 -24.62 7.43
C TYR A 437 3.94 -24.46 6.97
N LYS A 438 3.54 -23.25 6.53
CA LYS A 438 2.20 -23.00 5.99
C LYS A 438 2.19 -23.37 4.51
N TYR A 439 1.45 -24.42 4.18
CA TYR A 439 1.29 -24.91 2.82
C TYR A 439 -0.18 -24.94 2.40
N ALA A 440 -0.39 -25.00 1.08
CA ALA A 440 -1.67 -25.39 0.51
C ALA A 440 -1.48 -26.16 -0.80
N ILE A 441 -2.45 -26.99 -1.15
CA ILE A 441 -2.46 -27.76 -2.40
C ILE A 441 -3.80 -27.59 -3.12
N TYR A 442 -3.72 -27.32 -4.42
CA TYR A 442 -4.88 -27.11 -5.29
C TYR A 442 -4.67 -27.81 -6.62
N THR A 443 -5.76 -28.23 -7.26
CA THR A 443 -5.68 -28.66 -8.66
C THR A 443 -5.38 -27.46 -9.56
N GLU A 444 -4.76 -27.71 -10.71
CA GLU A 444 -4.46 -26.64 -11.66
C GLU A 444 -5.74 -25.97 -12.20
N GLU A 445 -6.84 -26.70 -12.27
CA GLU A 445 -8.15 -26.15 -12.63
C GLU A 445 -8.63 -25.12 -11.60
N GLN A 446 -8.62 -25.45 -10.31
CA GLN A 446 -8.98 -24.54 -9.22
C GLN A 446 -8.10 -23.29 -9.25
N ALA A 447 -6.78 -23.48 -9.39
CA ALA A 447 -5.81 -22.40 -9.35
C ALA A 447 -5.84 -21.47 -10.58
N ASN A 448 -6.48 -21.88 -11.68
CA ASN A 448 -6.64 -21.07 -12.90
C ASN A 448 -7.98 -20.31 -12.94
N GLN A 449 -8.83 -20.46 -11.93
CA GLN A 449 -10.08 -19.70 -11.84
C GLN A 449 -9.80 -18.20 -11.69
N THR A 450 -10.62 -17.37 -12.35
CA THR A 450 -10.44 -15.91 -12.28
C THR A 450 -10.72 -15.41 -10.86
N GLY A 451 -9.76 -14.71 -10.27
CA GLY A 451 -9.85 -14.21 -8.89
C GLY A 451 -9.50 -15.23 -7.82
N PHE A 452 -8.94 -16.38 -8.19
CA PHE A 452 -8.42 -17.35 -7.24
C PHE A 452 -7.28 -16.75 -6.39
N VAL A 453 -7.40 -16.88 -5.07
CA VAL A 453 -6.36 -16.53 -4.10
C VAL A 453 -6.20 -17.74 -3.18
N PRO A 454 -5.03 -18.40 -3.17
CA PRO A 454 -4.83 -19.60 -2.37
C PRO A 454 -4.87 -19.24 -0.88
N GLN A 455 -5.40 -20.15 -0.06
CA GLN A 455 -5.54 -19.93 1.38
C GLN A 455 -4.58 -20.85 2.15
N PRO A 456 -3.85 -20.33 3.15
CA PRO A 456 -3.03 -21.18 4.00
C PRO A 456 -3.93 -22.14 4.81
N GLY A 457 -3.51 -23.40 4.95
CA GLY A 457 -4.22 -24.42 5.73
C GLY A 457 -5.08 -25.39 4.92
N GLN A 458 -5.23 -25.19 3.61
CA GLN A 458 -5.72 -26.26 2.72
C GLN A 458 -4.56 -27.18 2.32
N ASP A 459 -4.00 -27.88 3.31
CA ASP A 459 -2.78 -28.68 3.17
C ASP A 459 -3.01 -30.08 2.60
N SER A 460 -4.26 -30.45 2.31
CA SER A 460 -4.63 -31.75 1.75
C SER A 460 -5.57 -31.63 0.55
N LEU A 461 -5.45 -32.58 -0.38
CA LEU A 461 -6.30 -32.73 -1.56
C LEU A 461 -6.84 -34.17 -1.60
N PHE A 462 -8.16 -34.32 -1.70
CA PHE A 462 -8.77 -35.61 -2.03
C PHE A 462 -8.50 -35.93 -3.49
N VAL A 463 -8.05 -37.16 -3.75
CA VAL A 463 -7.88 -37.71 -5.10
C VAL A 463 -8.96 -38.76 -5.28
N THR A 464 -9.83 -38.55 -6.27
CA THR A 464 -11.01 -39.36 -6.55
C THR A 464 -10.84 -40.12 -7.87
N GLU A 465 -11.68 -41.10 -8.14
CA GLU A 465 -11.69 -41.81 -9.43
C GLU A 465 -12.16 -40.95 -10.60
N ASN A 466 -12.79 -39.81 -10.34
CA ASN A 466 -13.28 -38.87 -11.34
C ASN A 466 -12.15 -38.00 -11.93
N MET A 467 -10.97 -38.00 -11.30
CA MET A 467 -9.78 -37.29 -11.78
C MET A 467 -9.09 -38.01 -12.93
N ASP A 468 -8.43 -37.25 -13.81
CA ASP A 468 -7.62 -37.79 -14.89
C ASP A 468 -6.43 -38.60 -14.37
N GLU A 469 -6.02 -39.65 -15.10
CA GLU A 469 -4.86 -40.51 -14.80
C GLU A 469 -3.60 -39.68 -14.50
N THR A 470 -3.41 -38.57 -15.21
CA THR A 470 -2.38 -37.57 -14.90
C THR A 470 -3.04 -36.24 -14.58
N THR A 471 -3.06 -35.90 -13.30
CA THR A 471 -3.66 -34.64 -12.81
C THR A 471 -2.57 -33.67 -12.39
N PHE A 472 -2.64 -32.43 -12.87
CA PHE A 472 -1.69 -31.36 -12.50
C PHE A 472 -2.18 -30.62 -11.26
N VAL A 473 -1.27 -30.37 -10.31
CA VAL A 473 -1.56 -29.69 -9.05
C VAL A 473 -0.49 -28.64 -8.76
N ARG A 474 -0.88 -27.61 -8.03
CA ARG A 474 0.01 -26.56 -7.52
C ARG A 474 0.13 -26.67 -6.01
N VAL A 475 1.36 -26.70 -5.53
CA VAL A 475 1.66 -26.65 -4.10
C VAL A 475 2.20 -25.27 -3.79
N TYR A 476 1.50 -24.58 -2.90
CA TYR A 476 1.80 -23.23 -2.43
C TYR A 476 2.50 -23.28 -1.08
N ALA A 477 3.46 -22.39 -0.88
CA ALA A 477 4.01 -22.08 0.45
C ALA A 477 3.70 -20.62 0.79
N PHE A 478 3.50 -20.32 2.07
CA PHE A 478 3.13 -18.99 2.56
C PHE A 478 4.06 -18.55 3.68
N ASP A 479 4.55 -17.32 3.60
CA ASP A 479 5.27 -16.69 4.71
C ASP A 479 4.31 -16.20 5.82
N GLU A 480 4.84 -15.55 6.86
CA GLU A 480 4.03 -15.02 7.96
C GLU A 480 3.26 -13.75 7.59
N VAL A 481 3.77 -12.98 6.62
CA VAL A 481 3.19 -11.72 6.15
C VAL A 481 2.05 -11.94 5.15
N GLY A 482 1.97 -13.13 4.56
CA GLY A 482 0.99 -13.56 3.57
C GLY A 482 1.48 -13.55 2.13
N ASN A 483 2.77 -13.33 1.85
CA ASN A 483 3.28 -13.58 0.51
C ASN A 483 3.36 -15.08 0.25
N TYR A 484 3.18 -15.47 -1.01
CA TYR A 484 3.18 -16.87 -1.41
C TYR A 484 3.74 -17.04 -2.81
N ASP A 485 4.30 -18.21 -3.05
CA ASP A 485 4.68 -18.69 -4.38
C ASP A 485 4.40 -20.20 -4.46
N TYR A 486 4.52 -20.78 -5.65
CA TYR A 486 4.13 -22.17 -5.88
C TYR A 486 5.07 -22.93 -6.80
N CYS A 487 5.04 -24.24 -6.65
CA CYS A 487 5.58 -25.18 -7.62
C CYS A 487 4.42 -25.88 -8.36
N SER A 488 4.65 -26.27 -9.61
CA SER A 488 3.69 -27.07 -10.38
C SER A 488 4.21 -28.50 -10.52
N ILE A 489 3.40 -29.48 -10.16
CA ILE A 489 3.72 -30.91 -10.22
C ILE A 489 2.52 -31.69 -10.77
N TYR A 490 2.70 -32.99 -10.98
CA TYR A 490 1.62 -33.89 -11.37
C TYR A 490 1.50 -35.08 -10.41
N ILE A 491 0.29 -35.60 -10.29
CA ILE A 491 -0.01 -36.88 -9.64
C ILE A 491 -0.45 -37.88 -10.70
N GLN A 492 -0.05 -39.15 -10.52
CA GLN A 492 -0.51 -40.26 -11.32
C GLN A 492 -1.55 -41.04 -10.53
N VAL A 493 -2.80 -41.00 -10.96
CA VAL A 493 -3.92 -41.67 -10.29
C VAL A 493 -4.02 -43.09 -10.83
N GLU A 494 -3.87 -44.06 -9.94
CA GLU A 494 -4.01 -45.48 -10.27
C GLU A 494 -5.14 -46.11 -9.45
N SER A 495 -6.04 -46.83 -10.10
CA SER A 495 -7.08 -47.63 -9.42
C SER A 495 -6.63 -49.09 -9.31
N TYR A 496 -6.54 -49.63 -8.09
CA TYR A 496 -6.22 -51.06 -7.87
C TYR A 496 -7.44 -51.99 -7.95
N TYR A 497 -8.66 -51.44 -7.81
CA TYR A 497 -9.94 -52.15 -7.86
C TYR A 497 -10.89 -51.51 -8.89
N GLU A 498 -11.89 -52.25 -9.34
CA GLU A 498 -13.04 -51.67 -10.05
C GLU A 498 -13.79 -50.78 -9.03
N CYS A 499 -13.73 -49.46 -9.24
CA CYS A 499 -14.44 -48.47 -8.44
C CYS A 499 -15.92 -48.49 -8.81
N GLU A 500 -16.57 -49.61 -8.52
CA GLU A 500 -17.98 -49.87 -8.77
C GLU A 500 -18.70 -50.21 -7.45
N PRO A 501 -20.00 -49.92 -7.34
CA PRO A 501 -20.79 -50.32 -6.18
C PRO A 501 -20.84 -51.85 -6.04
N TYR A 502 -20.64 -52.36 -4.82
CA TYR A 502 -20.80 -53.79 -4.52
C TYR A 502 -22.29 -54.16 -4.52
N LEU A 503 -22.78 -54.63 -5.68
CA LEU A 503 -24.12 -55.19 -5.81
C LEU A 503 -24.12 -56.66 -5.36
N GLY A 504 -25.02 -57.02 -4.44
CA GLY A 504 -25.14 -58.39 -3.94
C GLY A 504 -25.94 -58.55 -2.65
N GLY A 505 -26.43 -57.45 -2.09
CA GLY A 505 -27.36 -57.48 -0.96
C GLY A 505 -28.77 -57.86 -1.42
N ASN A 506 -29.49 -58.61 -0.60
CA ASN A 506 -30.89 -58.94 -0.83
C ASN A 506 -31.69 -58.69 0.45
N LEU A 507 -32.87 -58.09 0.33
CA LEU A 507 -33.84 -57.96 1.40
C LEU A 507 -35.07 -58.79 1.05
N SER A 508 -35.39 -59.75 1.90
CA SER A 508 -36.58 -60.58 1.74
C SER A 508 -37.41 -60.58 3.01
N GLY A 509 -38.66 -60.99 2.90
CA GLY A 509 -39.48 -61.12 4.10
C GLY A 509 -40.84 -61.72 3.83
N PHE A 510 -41.55 -61.96 4.93
CA PHE A 510 -42.91 -62.43 4.99
C PHE A 510 -43.83 -61.37 5.62
N VAL A 511 -44.97 -61.15 4.99
CA VAL A 511 -46.04 -60.28 5.50
C VAL A 511 -47.29 -61.15 5.74
N GLY A 512 -47.66 -61.27 7.01
CA GLY A 512 -48.77 -62.11 7.44
C GLY A 512 -49.62 -61.45 8.52
N THR A 513 -50.80 -61.98 8.78
CA THR A 513 -51.61 -61.56 9.95
C THR A 513 -51.02 -62.12 11.26
N GLU A 514 -51.56 -61.72 12.41
CA GLU A 514 -51.19 -62.27 13.73
C GLU A 514 -51.27 -63.81 13.79
N ASN A 515 -52.15 -64.44 12.99
CA ASN A 515 -52.30 -65.89 12.91
C ASN A 515 -51.44 -66.54 11.82
N GLU A 516 -50.38 -65.86 11.36
CA GLU A 516 -49.45 -66.30 10.30
C GLU A 516 -50.13 -66.56 8.94
N VAL A 517 -51.32 -65.98 8.71
CA VAL A 517 -51.96 -66.03 7.39
C VAL A 517 -51.30 -65.03 6.46
N ALA A 518 -50.72 -65.52 5.36
CA ALA A 518 -50.12 -64.71 4.30
C ALA A 518 -51.06 -63.63 3.75
N ILE A 519 -50.55 -62.40 3.62
CA ILE A 519 -51.26 -61.26 3.02
C ILE A 519 -50.71 -61.02 1.60
N GLU A 520 -51.57 -61.15 0.60
CA GLU A 520 -51.25 -60.94 -0.81
C GLU A 520 -51.38 -59.44 -1.20
N GLY A 521 -50.52 -58.96 -2.10
CA GLY A 521 -50.65 -57.64 -2.72
C GLY A 521 -50.23 -56.47 -1.84
N VAL A 522 -49.50 -56.70 -0.74
CA VAL A 522 -48.93 -55.62 0.08
C VAL A 522 -47.78 -54.99 -0.69
N GLN A 523 -47.84 -53.68 -0.95
CA GLN A 523 -46.75 -52.96 -1.56
C GLN A 523 -45.66 -52.71 -0.51
N VAL A 524 -44.52 -53.36 -0.67
CA VAL A 524 -43.32 -53.21 0.15
C VAL A 524 -42.37 -52.25 -0.55
N ALA A 525 -42.30 -51.01 -0.07
CA ALA A 525 -41.43 -49.98 -0.62
C ALA A 525 -40.08 -49.95 0.12
N LEU A 526 -39.00 -49.80 -0.65
CA LEU A 526 -37.63 -49.65 -0.19
C LEU A 526 -37.16 -48.21 -0.41
N SER A 527 -36.47 -47.66 0.58
CA SER A 527 -35.81 -46.35 0.52
C SER A 527 -34.48 -46.38 1.28
N GLY A 528 -33.60 -45.40 1.05
CA GLY A 528 -32.24 -45.36 1.60
C GLY A 528 -31.21 -45.36 0.46
N GLY A 529 -30.35 -46.38 0.40
CA GLY A 529 -29.35 -46.50 -0.67
C GLY A 529 -29.92 -46.62 -2.09
N LEU A 530 -31.12 -47.18 -2.23
CA LEU A 530 -31.86 -47.31 -3.49
C LEU A 530 -33.37 -47.18 -3.23
N PHE A 531 -34.11 -46.76 -4.26
CA PHE A 531 -35.57 -46.77 -4.25
C PHE A 531 -36.10 -47.89 -5.15
N ASP A 532 -36.84 -48.82 -4.57
CA ASP A 532 -37.50 -49.92 -5.27
C ASP A 532 -38.81 -50.30 -4.55
N TYR A 533 -39.68 -51.07 -5.18
CA TYR A 533 -40.84 -51.64 -4.52
C TYR A 533 -41.25 -52.98 -5.14
N GLN A 534 -41.83 -53.85 -4.32
CA GLN A 534 -42.40 -55.13 -4.74
C GLN A 534 -43.75 -55.33 -4.05
N GLU A 535 -44.64 -56.08 -4.69
CA GLU A 535 -45.88 -56.55 -4.05
C GLU A 535 -45.68 -57.95 -3.48
N THR A 536 -46.27 -58.24 -2.33
CA THR A 536 -46.21 -59.59 -1.75
C THR A 536 -46.95 -60.60 -2.63
N THR A 537 -46.40 -61.80 -2.74
CA THR A 537 -47.01 -62.91 -3.48
C THR A 537 -48.23 -63.48 -2.75
N VAL A 538 -48.93 -64.46 -3.35
CA VAL A 538 -49.99 -65.25 -2.69
C VAL A 538 -49.51 -65.96 -1.41
N GLU A 539 -48.20 -66.18 -1.28
CA GLU A 539 -47.55 -66.77 -0.10
C GLU A 539 -47.12 -65.70 0.91
N GLY A 540 -47.43 -64.42 0.69
CA GLY A 540 -47.11 -63.31 1.60
C GLY A 540 -45.64 -62.88 1.56
N THR A 541 -44.85 -63.43 0.65
CA THR A 541 -43.40 -63.18 0.57
C THR A 541 -43.05 -62.05 -0.40
N TYR A 542 -41.96 -61.35 -0.13
CA TYR A 542 -41.34 -60.37 -1.03
C TYR A 542 -39.82 -60.57 -1.11
N LEU A 543 -39.20 -60.10 -2.20
CA LEU A 543 -37.76 -60.12 -2.42
C LEU A 543 -37.33 -58.88 -3.21
N LEU A 544 -36.47 -58.07 -2.59
CA LEU A 544 -35.78 -56.93 -3.18
C LEU A 544 -34.30 -57.32 -3.33
N GLY A 545 -33.84 -57.46 -4.57
CA GLY A 545 -32.48 -57.95 -4.88
C GLY A 545 -31.57 -56.87 -5.44
N ASP A 546 -30.31 -57.24 -5.66
CA ASP A 546 -29.29 -56.39 -6.28
C ASP A 546 -29.06 -55.06 -5.53
N LEU A 547 -29.15 -55.12 -4.20
CA LEU A 547 -28.92 -53.98 -3.33
C LEU A 547 -27.43 -53.76 -3.08
N VAL A 548 -27.07 -52.50 -2.87
CA VAL A 548 -25.70 -52.09 -2.49
C VAL A 548 -25.43 -52.56 -1.07
N ILE A 549 -24.40 -53.39 -0.91
CA ILE A 549 -23.90 -53.86 0.39
C ILE A 549 -23.26 -52.67 1.14
N GLY A 550 -23.48 -52.58 2.45
CA GLY A 550 -22.96 -51.52 3.31
C GLY A 550 -23.84 -50.26 3.37
N SER A 551 -24.94 -50.21 2.61
CA SER A 551 -25.91 -49.11 2.69
C SER A 551 -27.01 -49.40 3.72
N ASP A 552 -27.58 -48.32 4.24
CA ASP A 552 -28.77 -48.34 5.09
C ASP A 552 -30.05 -48.35 4.23
N TYR A 553 -31.02 -49.16 4.67
CA TYR A 553 -32.31 -49.31 4.01
C TYR A 553 -33.48 -49.25 5.00
N THR A 554 -34.53 -48.54 4.59
CA THR A 554 -35.82 -48.52 5.28
C THR A 554 -36.89 -49.15 4.40
N ILE A 555 -37.57 -50.16 4.94
CA ILE A 555 -38.65 -50.91 4.31
C ILE A 555 -39.99 -50.46 4.88
N THR A 556 -40.92 -50.07 4.01
CA THR A 556 -42.26 -49.58 4.39
C THR A 556 -43.34 -50.38 3.65
N PRO A 557 -44.03 -51.32 4.30
CA PRO A 557 -45.20 -52.00 3.73
C PRO A 557 -46.43 -51.08 3.73
N SER A 558 -47.27 -51.20 2.70
CA SER A 558 -48.52 -50.46 2.61
C SER A 558 -49.58 -51.23 1.83
N LEU A 559 -50.81 -51.18 2.32
CA LEU A 559 -52.00 -51.75 1.67
C LEU A 559 -53.23 -50.98 2.16
N ASN A 560 -54.04 -50.47 1.24
CA ASN A 560 -55.25 -49.71 1.59
C ASN A 560 -56.43 -50.09 0.70
N GLU A 561 -56.76 -51.37 0.70
CA GLU A 561 -57.83 -51.95 -0.11
C GLU A 561 -58.86 -52.70 0.74
N ASP A 562 -60.01 -53.02 0.14
CA ASP A 562 -61.10 -53.84 0.69
C ASP A 562 -61.39 -53.56 2.17
N ILE A 563 -61.75 -52.32 2.49
CA ILE A 563 -61.89 -51.83 3.86
C ILE A 563 -62.95 -52.59 4.70
N ASP A 564 -63.95 -53.17 4.06
CA ASP A 564 -65.03 -53.94 4.69
C ASP A 564 -64.73 -55.45 4.79
N ASN A 565 -63.61 -55.94 4.24
CA ASN A 565 -63.22 -57.35 4.32
C ASN A 565 -62.86 -57.74 5.77
N GLY A 566 -63.60 -58.71 6.32
CA GLY A 566 -63.47 -59.14 7.72
C GLY A 566 -64.15 -58.21 8.74
N VAL A 567 -64.62 -57.02 8.34
CA VAL A 567 -65.19 -56.04 9.26
C VAL A 567 -66.71 -56.23 9.37
N THR A 568 -67.17 -56.83 10.47
CA THR A 568 -68.57 -57.20 10.64
C THR A 568 -69.22 -56.54 11.87
N THR A 569 -70.54 -56.69 12.00
CA THR A 569 -71.23 -56.27 13.23
C THR A 569 -70.80 -57.07 14.46
N PHE A 570 -70.16 -58.23 14.29
CA PHE A 570 -69.64 -59.02 15.40
C PHE A 570 -68.41 -58.35 16.03
N ASP A 571 -67.54 -57.75 15.22
CA ASP A 571 -66.38 -56.96 15.68
C ASP A 571 -66.80 -55.78 16.54
N ILE A 572 -67.86 -55.08 16.12
CA ILE A 572 -68.49 -54.03 16.94
C ILE A 572 -68.94 -54.55 18.31
N VAL A 573 -69.48 -55.78 18.39
CA VAL A 573 -69.90 -56.38 19.67
C VAL A 573 -68.67 -56.65 20.55
N LEU A 574 -67.58 -57.15 19.98
CA LEU A 574 -66.33 -57.41 20.71
C LEU A 574 -65.70 -56.12 21.24
N ILE A 575 -65.61 -55.07 20.41
CA ILE A 575 -65.12 -53.75 20.81
C ILE A 575 -66.02 -53.16 21.92
N ASN A 576 -67.34 -53.29 21.79
CA ASN A 576 -68.26 -52.79 22.80
C ASN A 576 -68.11 -53.54 24.14
N LYS A 577 -67.89 -54.86 24.12
CA LYS A 577 -67.61 -55.62 25.35
C LYS A 577 -66.29 -55.20 26.00
N HIS A 578 -65.29 -54.86 25.20
CA HIS A 578 -63.99 -54.35 25.65
C HIS A 578 -64.15 -52.99 26.33
N ILE A 579 -64.86 -52.04 25.71
CA ILE A 579 -65.18 -50.73 26.29
C ILE A 579 -65.94 -50.87 27.63
N LEU A 580 -66.84 -51.86 27.73
CA LEU A 580 -67.61 -52.13 28.94
C LEU A 580 -66.84 -52.91 30.02
N GLY A 581 -65.61 -53.38 29.73
CA GLY A 581 -64.81 -54.21 30.63
C GLY A 581 -65.40 -55.59 30.92
N THR A 582 -66.32 -56.06 30.07
CA THR A 582 -67.00 -57.37 30.24
C THR A 582 -66.23 -58.52 29.61
N ASP A 583 -65.46 -58.24 28.57
CA ASP A 583 -64.65 -59.17 27.78
C ASP A 583 -63.58 -58.31 27.08
N THR A 584 -62.31 -58.48 27.40
CA THR A 584 -61.24 -57.60 26.92
C THR A 584 -60.55 -58.19 25.70
N LEU A 585 -60.16 -57.36 24.74
CA LEU A 585 -59.22 -57.75 23.69
C LEU A 585 -57.87 -58.05 24.33
N GLU A 586 -57.37 -59.29 24.17
CA GLU A 586 -56.16 -59.78 24.83
C GLU A 586 -54.90 -59.60 23.96
N SER A 587 -55.05 -59.23 22.68
CA SER A 587 -53.96 -59.01 21.74
C SER A 587 -53.74 -57.51 21.47
N PRO A 588 -52.48 -57.02 21.48
CA PRO A 588 -52.17 -55.66 21.09
C PRO A 588 -52.58 -55.37 19.63
N TYR A 589 -52.45 -56.36 18.74
CA TYR A 589 -52.87 -56.24 17.34
C TYR A 589 -54.39 -56.04 17.22
N ALA A 590 -55.18 -56.80 17.99
CA ALA A 590 -56.63 -56.64 18.03
C ALA A 590 -57.05 -55.28 18.64
N MET A 591 -56.29 -54.76 19.60
CA MET A 591 -56.52 -53.41 20.15
C MET A 591 -56.22 -52.31 19.14
N ILE A 592 -55.14 -52.44 18.36
CA ILE A 592 -54.80 -51.52 17.27
C ILE A 592 -55.86 -51.59 16.16
N ALA A 593 -56.33 -52.80 15.82
CA ALA A 593 -57.43 -52.98 14.88
C ALA A 593 -58.74 -52.31 15.35
N ALA A 594 -58.99 -52.26 16.66
CA ALA A 594 -60.17 -51.62 17.25
C ALA A 594 -60.12 -50.07 17.23
N ASP A 595 -58.93 -49.47 17.16
CA ASP A 595 -58.72 -48.01 17.09
C ASP A 595 -58.82 -47.52 15.64
N VAL A 596 -60.03 -47.53 15.12
CA VAL A 596 -60.30 -47.29 13.71
C VAL A 596 -60.00 -45.86 13.26
N ASN A 597 -60.12 -44.88 14.16
CA ASN A 597 -59.83 -43.48 13.85
C ASN A 597 -58.37 -43.06 14.16
N HIS A 598 -57.52 -44.01 14.57
CA HIS A 598 -56.12 -43.79 14.93
C HIS A 598 -55.96 -42.74 16.05
N SER A 599 -56.78 -42.82 17.10
CA SER A 599 -56.77 -41.91 18.24
C SER A 599 -55.97 -42.40 19.43
N GLU A 600 -55.35 -43.58 19.33
CA GLU A 600 -54.65 -44.27 20.41
C GLU A 600 -55.58 -44.63 21.58
N SER A 601 -56.89 -44.75 21.31
CA SER A 601 -57.89 -45.05 22.33
C SER A 601 -59.11 -45.75 21.75
N ILE A 602 -59.55 -46.84 22.39
CA ILE A 602 -60.73 -47.59 21.95
C ILE A 602 -61.99 -46.98 22.58
N THR A 603 -62.81 -46.33 21.77
CA THR A 603 -64.00 -45.61 22.22
C THR A 603 -65.22 -45.89 21.36
N ILE A 604 -66.36 -45.29 21.73
CA ILE A 604 -67.58 -45.35 20.92
C ILE A 604 -67.41 -44.67 19.55
N ARG A 605 -66.41 -43.80 19.38
CA ARG A 605 -66.15 -43.13 18.09
C ARG A 605 -65.71 -44.12 17.03
N ASP A 606 -64.90 -45.10 17.41
CA ASP A 606 -64.40 -46.17 16.54
C ASP A 606 -65.56 -47.05 16.05
N ILE A 607 -66.46 -47.41 16.98
CA ILE A 607 -67.70 -48.13 16.65
C ILE A 607 -68.58 -47.35 15.66
N ILE A 608 -68.73 -46.03 15.84
CA ILE A 608 -69.54 -45.21 14.92
C ILE A 608 -68.92 -45.20 13.52
N GLN A 609 -67.60 -45.10 13.42
CA GLN A 609 -66.89 -45.07 12.15
C GLN A 609 -66.92 -46.42 11.44
N MET A 610 -66.64 -47.51 12.14
CA MET A 610 -66.80 -48.88 11.62
C MET A 610 -68.21 -49.11 11.09
N ARG A 611 -69.24 -48.70 11.84
CA ARG A 611 -70.63 -48.85 11.41
C ARG A 611 -70.92 -48.09 10.13
N ARG A 612 -70.32 -46.92 9.91
CA ARG A 612 -70.50 -46.15 8.67
C ARG A 612 -69.86 -46.85 7.48
N VAL A 613 -68.68 -47.46 7.66
CA VAL A 613 -68.03 -48.29 6.63
C VAL A 613 -68.84 -49.54 6.31
N ILE A 614 -69.30 -50.30 7.32
CA ILE A 614 -70.15 -51.49 7.12
C ILE A 614 -71.45 -51.16 6.36
N LEU A 615 -72.00 -49.97 6.56
CA LEU A 615 -73.20 -49.50 5.86
C LEU A 615 -72.92 -48.91 4.47
N GLY A 616 -71.65 -48.86 4.04
CA GLY A 616 -71.22 -48.24 2.78
C GLY A 616 -71.43 -46.72 2.74
N ILE A 617 -71.55 -46.07 3.90
CA ILE A 617 -71.69 -44.61 4.00
C ILE A 617 -70.34 -43.94 3.79
N ASP A 618 -69.29 -44.52 4.38
CA ASP A 618 -67.90 -44.09 4.19
C ASP A 618 -67.14 -45.19 3.43
N THR A 619 -66.23 -44.79 2.54
CA THR A 619 -65.39 -45.71 1.76
C THR A 619 -63.95 -45.78 2.28
N ALA A 620 -63.65 -45.09 3.38
CA ALA A 620 -62.33 -45.01 4.00
C ALA A 620 -62.47 -44.73 5.50
N PHE A 621 -61.47 -45.14 6.29
CA PHE A 621 -61.33 -44.65 7.66
C PHE A 621 -60.70 -43.25 7.62
N VAL A 622 -61.16 -42.38 8.51
CA VAL A 622 -60.64 -41.01 8.65
C VAL A 622 -59.39 -41.10 9.51
N ASN A 623 -58.26 -40.60 8.99
CA ASN A 623 -56.93 -40.65 9.61
C ASN A 623 -56.34 -42.06 9.77
N ASN A 624 -56.84 -43.06 9.06
CA ASN A 624 -56.30 -44.41 9.12
C ASN A 624 -56.41 -45.10 7.76
N THR A 625 -55.61 -46.15 7.55
CA THR A 625 -55.66 -47.03 6.38
C THR A 625 -56.44 -48.30 6.70
N SER A 626 -56.79 -49.09 5.67
CA SER A 626 -57.50 -50.36 5.89
C SER A 626 -56.60 -51.45 6.49
N TRP A 627 -55.29 -51.33 6.31
CA TRP A 627 -54.27 -52.16 6.96
C TRP A 627 -53.18 -51.29 7.57
N ARG A 628 -52.65 -51.74 8.71
CA ARG A 628 -51.41 -51.24 9.32
C ARG A 628 -50.43 -52.40 9.46
N PHE A 629 -49.14 -52.10 9.52
CA PHE A 629 -48.11 -53.14 9.57
C PHE A 629 -47.13 -52.82 10.68
N VAL A 630 -46.72 -53.84 11.42
CA VAL A 630 -45.74 -53.72 12.50
C VAL A 630 -44.65 -54.76 12.24
N PRO A 631 -43.35 -54.43 12.37
CA PRO A 631 -42.29 -55.43 12.27
C PRO A 631 -42.54 -56.61 13.22
N GLU A 632 -42.38 -57.84 12.73
CA GLU A 632 -42.65 -59.05 13.51
C GLU A 632 -41.75 -59.16 14.76
N ASN A 633 -40.54 -58.61 14.68
CA ASN A 633 -39.58 -58.58 15.77
C ASN A 633 -39.86 -57.49 16.83
N TYR A 634 -40.91 -56.68 16.66
CA TYR A 634 -41.28 -55.66 17.63
C TYR A 634 -42.06 -56.27 18.81
N GLU A 635 -41.50 -56.17 20.01
CA GLU A 635 -42.15 -56.58 21.25
C GLU A 635 -42.85 -55.37 21.90
N PHE A 636 -44.18 -55.42 22.01
CA PHE A 636 -44.94 -54.38 22.71
C PHE A 636 -44.56 -54.33 24.20
N PRO A 637 -44.11 -53.17 24.75
CA PRO A 637 -43.70 -53.06 26.15
C PRO A 637 -44.79 -53.42 27.16
N ASP A 638 -46.04 -53.08 26.83
CA ASP A 638 -47.23 -53.49 27.56
C ASP A 638 -48.25 -54.09 26.57
N PRO A 639 -48.41 -55.42 26.53
CA PRO A 639 -49.37 -56.09 25.64
C PRO A 639 -50.84 -55.68 25.87
N LEU A 640 -51.17 -55.14 27.05
CA LEU A 640 -52.51 -54.65 27.38
C LEU A 640 -52.70 -53.16 27.03
N ASN A 641 -51.65 -52.48 26.59
CA ASN A 641 -51.69 -51.09 26.14
C ASN A 641 -50.63 -50.84 25.04
N PRO A 642 -50.95 -51.12 23.76
CA PRO A 642 -50.00 -51.02 22.66
C PRO A 642 -49.50 -49.59 22.40
N TRP A 643 -50.18 -48.56 22.90
CA TRP A 643 -49.81 -47.14 22.76
C TRP A 643 -48.93 -46.61 23.90
N THR A 644 -48.36 -47.50 24.72
CA THR A 644 -47.40 -47.09 25.76
C THR A 644 -46.14 -46.46 25.15
N GLU A 645 -45.76 -46.93 23.96
CA GLU A 645 -44.71 -46.39 23.10
C GLU A 645 -45.23 -46.38 21.66
N GLU A 646 -44.74 -45.44 20.84
CA GLU A 646 -45.02 -45.44 19.41
C GLU A 646 -44.30 -46.63 18.77
N PHE A 647 -45.08 -47.58 18.24
CA PHE A 647 -44.52 -48.74 17.56
C PHE A 647 -44.09 -48.38 16.13
N PRO A 648 -43.01 -48.98 15.62
CA PRO A 648 -42.58 -48.75 14.25
C PRO A 648 -43.56 -49.38 13.26
N GLU A 649 -43.84 -48.66 12.17
CA GLU A 649 -44.54 -49.20 10.98
C GLU A 649 -43.57 -49.41 9.81
N VAL A 650 -42.27 -49.34 10.08
CA VAL A 650 -41.18 -49.52 9.11
C VAL A 650 -40.13 -50.46 9.68
N GLY A 651 -39.44 -51.19 8.80
CA GLY A 651 -38.27 -51.99 9.15
C GLY A 651 -37.00 -51.25 8.71
N ASN A 652 -35.99 -51.17 9.58
CA ASN A 652 -34.70 -50.58 9.23
C ASN A 652 -33.61 -51.65 9.24
N VAL A 653 -32.77 -51.64 8.20
CA VAL A 653 -31.59 -52.47 8.08
C VAL A 653 -30.41 -51.55 7.87
N ASN A 654 -29.46 -51.57 8.80
CA ASN A 654 -28.26 -50.74 8.71
C ASN A 654 -27.10 -51.58 8.19
N ASP A 655 -26.23 -50.96 7.38
CA ASP A 655 -25.01 -51.57 6.84
C ASP A 655 -25.25 -52.95 6.19
N LEU A 656 -26.10 -53.07 5.17
CA LEU A 656 -26.49 -54.38 4.60
C LEU A 656 -25.29 -55.25 4.20
N ILE A 657 -25.01 -56.38 4.87
CA ILE A 657 -23.81 -57.20 4.61
C ILE A 657 -24.06 -58.31 3.56
N GLY A 658 -25.32 -58.60 3.24
CA GLY A 658 -25.69 -59.68 2.33
C GLY A 658 -27.20 -59.87 2.24
N THR A 659 -27.70 -61.06 2.58
CA THR A 659 -29.15 -61.32 2.61
C THR A 659 -29.68 -61.18 4.03
N GLU A 660 -30.63 -60.27 4.22
CA GLU A 660 -31.32 -60.05 5.50
C GLU A 660 -32.84 -60.27 5.34
N GLU A 661 -33.48 -60.70 6.42
CA GLU A 661 -34.91 -60.99 6.46
C GLU A 661 -35.64 -59.98 7.35
N VAL A 662 -36.70 -59.36 6.82
CA VAL A 662 -37.53 -58.39 7.55
C VAL A 662 -38.99 -58.77 7.40
N ASN A 663 -39.62 -59.19 8.49
CA ASN A 663 -41.00 -59.66 8.48
C ASN A 663 -41.94 -58.63 9.09
N PHE A 664 -43.20 -58.64 8.66
CA PHE A 664 -44.23 -57.73 9.15
C PHE A 664 -45.52 -58.47 9.50
N VAL A 665 -46.12 -58.07 10.61
CA VAL A 665 -47.48 -58.45 11.02
C VAL A 665 -48.46 -57.38 10.53
N GLY A 666 -49.35 -57.77 9.63
CA GLY A 666 -50.43 -56.94 9.11
C GLY A 666 -51.67 -57.00 10.01
N ILE A 667 -52.22 -55.82 10.29
CA ILE A 667 -53.37 -55.58 11.16
C ILE A 667 -54.50 -55.04 10.29
N LYS A 668 -55.56 -55.81 10.10
CA LYS A 668 -56.75 -55.34 9.39
C LYS A 668 -57.54 -54.41 10.30
N VAL A 669 -57.58 -53.12 9.98
CA VAL A 669 -58.28 -52.13 10.80
C VAL A 669 -59.78 -52.42 10.79
N GLY A 670 -60.38 -52.53 11.97
CA GLY A 670 -61.78 -52.88 12.18
C GLY A 670 -62.09 -54.38 12.29
N ASP A 671 -61.16 -55.27 11.97
CA ASP A 671 -61.32 -56.72 12.16
C ASP A 671 -60.58 -57.15 13.43
N VAL A 672 -61.32 -57.31 14.53
CA VAL A 672 -60.74 -57.64 15.84
C VAL A 672 -60.81 -59.13 16.16
N ASN A 673 -61.41 -59.92 15.27
CA ASN A 673 -61.52 -61.36 15.41
C ASN A 673 -60.73 -62.14 14.34
N ASN A 674 -59.93 -61.45 13.53
CA ASN A 674 -59.09 -62.02 12.47
C ASN A 674 -59.90 -62.83 11.44
N SER A 675 -61.07 -62.33 11.04
CA SER A 675 -61.95 -62.98 10.04
C SER A 675 -61.71 -62.55 8.58
N VAL A 676 -60.76 -61.63 8.35
CA VAL A 676 -60.33 -61.16 7.04
C VAL A 676 -59.86 -62.28 6.13
N ARG A 677 -60.20 -62.17 4.83
CA ARG A 677 -59.63 -62.99 3.76
C ARG A 677 -58.40 -62.28 3.19
N ALA A 678 -57.20 -62.72 3.58
CA ALA A 678 -55.94 -62.02 3.33
C ALA A 678 -55.27 -62.38 1.99
N ASN A 679 -55.67 -63.48 1.35
CA ASN A 679 -55.15 -63.89 0.04
C ASN A 679 -56.22 -64.61 -0.80
N SER A 680 -55.94 -64.72 -2.10
CA SER A 680 -56.84 -65.35 -3.08
C SER A 680 -57.03 -66.87 -2.92
N GLN A 681 -56.26 -67.53 -2.06
CA GLN A 681 -56.34 -68.99 -1.82
C GLN A 681 -57.22 -69.38 -0.63
N GLN A 682 -57.71 -68.42 0.16
CA GLN A 682 -58.63 -68.69 1.27
C GLN A 682 -60.07 -68.87 0.76
N GLU A 683 -60.67 -70.04 1.04
CA GLU A 683 -62.07 -70.38 0.69
C GLU A 683 -63.13 -69.63 1.50
#